data_AF-A0A917KXP0-F1
#
_entry.id   AF-A0A917KXP0-F1
#
_cell.length_a   1.000
_cell.length_b   1.000
_cell.length_c   1.000
_cell.angle_alpha   90.00
_cell.angle_beta   90.00
_cell.angle_gamma   90.00
#
_symmetry.space_group_name_H-M   'P 1'
#
loop_
_entity.id
_entity.type
_entity.pdbx_description
1 polymer ?
#
loop_
_entity_poly.entity_id
_entity_poly.type
_entity_poly.pdbx_seq_one_letter_code
_entity_poly.pdbx_strand_id
1 'polypeptide(L)'
;MFEPRVRAVLGPTNTGKTHLAIERLLAHSSGIIGFPLRLLARENYDRMVAQKGEKLVALITGEEKIVPPEAKWFACTVEAMPLDRPVEFLAIDEIQLCADPDRGHVFTDRLLHARGMVETMFLGAETIAPLLRRLVPRAEIETRPRLSQLTYAGPAKLTRLPARSAIVAFSAQEVYAIAEAVRRRRGGCAVVMGRLSPRTRNAQVALYQNREVDFLVATDAIGMGLNMDVDHVAFAALSKFDGQQPRPLTAQEVAQIAGRAGRGMKDGSFGTTAECPAMPDEIVAAVETHAFEPIAQLAWRNSDLDFTSIDGLLGSLAMNPPQAGLAKGHDAVDHITLEALSRDVEVRGLADTMSRVRLLWEACQVPDFRKLADDSHTALCSKLFTHLARDGKLPKDWVSSSLAVLERTDGDLDTLMARITAIRVWAYIAARNDWIDDAPSLQADARRAEDMVSDALHETLTARFVDRRAAHLIRKMDDTEEELLSAVTRRGEVVVEGHPVGHVKGFAFEPDSETVDEEERRVVLRAARRALVAEIPRRVAMLEAAKDDAFALTPSHKITWAYSHAPNMPAGLGDIAEVAKLKPGSEPSKPQVEVLASEFLDGAQRERIRERLATWLEALIKRELGAIFTAEGKAAEDNTLRGPAFRLREELGLAMGRTDPEIRPDLRQKLKAIGIRAGRYALFVPEAMKPKAMALRAQLWSLLRGIEAPKLPGGGLIAIPVREDWPRGFAETMGWLPAGPVLLRLDVAERIAGEIGHLTRRAPAMLPVDLASRLGIKGEMLGPVLDAMGFRLMPAEVLEETAFGPPAPARIAHARPPRQEHHRGPRRDEQRGPRRDDQRGPKRDEQQRGPRRDDRRGPRPDAAPVAEGAAPAEAGTAEAPRQDARPPRQDQRPPRQDQRPPRNDQRQGGKPYQGDRDRDRPRRPREERVQLPSMPRPDSPFAVLANLLKKD
;
A
#
# COMPACT_ATOMS: atom_id res chain seq x y z
N MET A 1 -55.35 -8.97 46.29
CA MET A 1 -54.13 -8.22 45.92
C MET A 1 -52.96 -9.16 46.17
N PHE A 2 -52.05 -9.34 45.21
CA PHE A 2 -50.88 -10.19 45.42
C PHE A 2 -49.82 -9.43 46.25
N GLU A 3 -49.01 -10.13 47.03
CA GLU A 3 -47.90 -9.50 47.75
C GLU A 3 -46.79 -9.12 46.74
N PRO A 4 -46.28 -7.86 46.74
CA PRO A 4 -45.27 -7.43 45.79
C PRO A 4 -43.97 -8.22 45.96
N ARG A 5 -43.54 -8.93 44.92
CA ARG A 5 -42.35 -9.79 44.99
C ARG A 5 -41.09 -8.98 44.74
N VAL A 6 -40.09 -9.14 45.61
CA VAL A 6 -38.75 -8.57 45.40
C VAL A 6 -37.80 -9.71 45.04
N ARG A 7 -37.04 -9.53 43.97
CA ARG A 7 -36.10 -10.52 43.43
C ARG A 7 -34.74 -9.88 43.17
N ALA A 8 -33.68 -10.64 43.36
CA ALA A 8 -32.33 -10.28 42.97
C ALA A 8 -31.73 -11.42 42.14
N VAL A 9 -31.60 -11.21 40.83
CA VAL A 9 -30.94 -12.16 39.93
C VAL A 9 -29.47 -11.79 39.87
N LEU A 10 -28.59 -12.64 40.39
CA LEU A 10 -27.18 -12.34 40.60
C LEU A 10 -26.27 -13.30 39.81
N GLY A 11 -25.05 -12.86 39.50
CA GLY A 11 -24.02 -13.68 38.86
C GLY A 11 -23.06 -12.84 38.00
N PRO A 12 -22.03 -13.45 37.38
CA PRO A 12 -21.08 -12.76 36.50
C PRO A 12 -21.74 -12.15 35.24
N THR A 13 -20.94 -11.50 34.40
CA THR A 13 -21.35 -11.07 33.05
C THR A 13 -21.62 -12.28 32.12
N ASN A 14 -22.28 -12.08 30.98
CA ASN A 14 -22.71 -13.16 30.06
C ASN A 14 -23.61 -14.24 30.71
N THR A 15 -24.61 -13.82 31.50
CA THR A 15 -25.55 -14.68 32.27
C THR A 15 -27.03 -14.50 31.91
N GLY A 16 -27.35 -13.68 30.91
CA GLY A 16 -28.72 -13.45 30.43
C GLY A 16 -29.64 -12.60 31.33
N LYS A 17 -29.16 -12.11 32.48
CA LYS A 17 -29.95 -11.36 33.48
C LYS A 17 -30.83 -10.24 32.89
N THR A 18 -30.23 -9.31 32.15
CA THR A 18 -30.94 -8.18 31.52
C THR A 18 -31.96 -8.64 30.48
N HIS A 19 -31.73 -9.76 29.79
CA HIS A 19 -32.69 -10.31 28.83
C HIS A 19 -33.94 -10.84 29.55
N LEU A 20 -33.77 -11.59 30.64
CA LEU A 20 -34.87 -12.04 31.50
C LEU A 20 -35.66 -10.84 32.05
N ALA A 21 -34.98 -9.80 32.51
CA ALA A 21 -35.63 -8.61 33.04
C ALA A 21 -36.48 -7.87 31.98
N ILE A 22 -35.99 -7.76 30.74
CA ILE A 22 -36.76 -7.19 29.63
C ILE A 22 -37.97 -8.08 29.26
N GLU A 23 -37.83 -9.41 29.26
CA GLU A 23 -38.97 -10.31 29.02
C GLU A 23 -40.04 -10.18 30.11
N ARG A 24 -39.63 -10.10 31.39
CA ARG A 24 -40.56 -9.85 32.51
C ARG A 24 -41.23 -8.49 32.38
N LEU A 25 -40.45 -7.42 32.20
CA LEU A 25 -40.93 -6.05 31.98
C LEU A 25 -42.02 -5.97 30.91
N LEU A 26 -41.78 -6.61 29.76
CA LEU A 26 -42.69 -6.61 28.61
C LEU A 26 -43.87 -7.59 28.73
N ALA A 27 -43.88 -8.46 29.74
CA ALA A 27 -45.02 -9.33 30.07
C ALA A 27 -46.01 -8.68 31.05
N HIS A 28 -45.56 -7.75 31.89
CA HIS A 28 -46.42 -6.92 32.76
C HIS A 28 -47.08 -5.77 32.00
N SER A 29 -48.20 -5.23 32.51
CA SER A 29 -49.00 -4.20 31.82
C SER A 29 -48.31 -2.83 31.76
N SER A 30 -47.36 -2.59 32.66
CA SER A 30 -46.54 -1.39 32.78
C SER A 30 -45.24 -1.69 33.50
N GLY A 31 -44.18 -0.92 33.24
CA GLY A 31 -42.94 -1.07 34.01
C GLY A 31 -41.83 -0.10 33.67
N ILE A 32 -40.83 -0.04 34.55
CA ILE A 32 -39.64 0.83 34.44
C ILE A 32 -38.39 -0.02 34.65
N ILE A 33 -37.36 0.17 33.84
CA ILE A 33 -36.03 -0.42 34.03
C ILE A 33 -34.94 0.65 33.99
N GLY A 34 -34.18 0.74 35.08
CA GLY A 34 -33.04 1.64 35.25
C GLY A 34 -31.72 0.97 34.84
N PHE A 35 -31.00 1.61 33.93
CA PHE A 35 -29.68 1.18 33.47
C PHE A 35 -28.57 2.12 33.95
N PRO A 36 -27.34 1.62 34.14
CA PRO A 36 -26.23 2.44 34.61
C PRO A 36 -25.64 3.38 33.55
N LEU A 37 -26.05 3.28 32.28
CA LEU A 37 -25.49 4.04 31.16
C LEU A 37 -26.58 4.43 30.15
N ARG A 38 -26.53 5.68 29.64
CA ARG A 38 -27.39 6.18 28.54
C ARG A 38 -27.42 5.23 27.34
N LEU A 39 -26.30 4.60 27.02
CA LEU A 39 -26.20 3.65 25.89
C LEU A 39 -26.97 2.34 26.14
N LEU A 40 -26.98 1.79 27.36
CA LEU A 40 -27.81 0.63 27.71
C LEU A 40 -29.30 0.96 27.73
N ALA A 41 -29.66 2.16 28.22
CA ALA A 41 -31.03 2.65 28.15
C ALA A 41 -31.50 2.79 26.70
N ARG A 42 -30.66 3.32 25.80
CA ARG A 42 -30.96 3.43 24.37
C ARG A 42 -31.06 2.08 23.67
N GLU A 43 -30.08 1.19 23.84
CA GLU A 43 -30.08 -0.15 23.23
C GLU A 43 -31.35 -0.94 23.61
N ASN A 44 -31.74 -0.92 24.88
CA ASN A 44 -32.93 -1.63 25.32
C ASN A 44 -34.24 -0.89 24.98
N TYR A 45 -34.25 0.45 24.93
CA TYR A 45 -35.37 1.22 24.36
C TYR A 45 -35.66 0.77 22.92
N ASP A 46 -34.64 0.74 22.05
CA ASP A 46 -34.83 0.37 20.64
C ASP A 46 -35.29 -1.10 20.50
N ARG A 47 -34.79 -2.01 21.35
CA ARG A 47 -35.28 -3.41 21.44
C ARG A 47 -36.73 -3.51 21.92
N MET A 48 -37.15 -2.69 22.88
CA MET A 48 -38.52 -2.65 23.41
C MET A 48 -39.49 -2.04 22.38
N VAL A 49 -39.08 -0.97 21.69
CA VAL A 49 -39.80 -0.36 20.57
C VAL A 49 -40.05 -1.39 19.47
N ALA A 50 -39.03 -2.18 19.10
CA ALA A 50 -39.17 -3.24 18.09
C ALA A 50 -40.19 -4.35 18.46
N GLN A 51 -40.57 -4.48 19.74
CA GLN A 51 -41.56 -5.47 20.22
C GLN A 51 -42.94 -4.88 20.56
N LYS A 52 -43.03 -3.60 20.93
CA LYS A 52 -44.28 -2.95 21.41
C LYS A 52 -44.73 -1.75 20.58
N GLY A 53 -43.89 -1.22 19.70
CA GLY A 53 -44.11 0.01 18.95
C GLY A 53 -43.77 1.28 19.73
N GLU A 54 -43.32 2.31 19.01
CA GLU A 54 -42.81 3.57 19.55
C GLU A 54 -43.77 4.26 20.53
N LYS A 55 -45.08 4.21 20.27
CA LYS A 55 -46.10 4.86 21.10
C LYS A 55 -46.17 4.36 22.54
N LEU A 56 -45.76 3.13 22.81
CA LEU A 56 -45.94 2.48 24.12
C LEU A 56 -44.67 2.44 24.97
N VAL A 57 -43.54 2.92 24.42
CA VAL A 57 -42.22 2.82 25.03
C VAL A 57 -41.60 4.21 25.17
N ALA A 58 -40.96 4.47 26.30
CA ALA A 58 -40.31 5.74 26.60
C ALA A 58 -38.82 5.57 26.92
N LEU A 59 -38.02 6.58 26.56
CA LEU A 59 -36.61 6.74 26.92
C LEU A 59 -36.46 7.94 27.84
N ILE A 60 -35.83 7.78 29.01
CA ILE A 60 -35.54 8.92 29.91
C ILE A 60 -34.09 8.84 30.41
N THR A 61 -33.23 9.72 29.90
CA THR A 61 -31.87 9.97 30.44
C THR A 61 -31.74 11.45 30.84
N GLY A 62 -30.58 11.88 31.33
CA GLY A 62 -30.39 13.29 31.71
C GLY A 62 -30.40 14.25 30.51
N GLU A 63 -29.94 13.76 29.35
CA GLU A 63 -29.70 14.56 28.14
C GLU A 63 -30.75 14.30 27.03
N GLU A 64 -31.61 13.29 27.21
CA GLU A 64 -32.58 12.87 26.19
C GLU A 64 -33.84 12.28 26.82
N LYS A 65 -35.01 12.82 26.47
CA LYS A 65 -36.32 12.43 27.03
C LYS A 65 -37.37 12.25 25.93
N ILE A 66 -37.71 11.00 25.64
CA ILE A 66 -38.76 10.60 24.69
C ILE A 66 -39.88 9.95 25.49
N VAL A 67 -40.98 10.67 25.71
CA VAL A 67 -42.12 10.17 26.49
C VAL A 67 -43.43 10.35 25.70
N PRO A 68 -43.85 9.34 24.93
CA PRO A 68 -45.16 9.33 24.29
C PRO A 68 -46.32 9.41 25.30
N PRO A 69 -47.48 10.01 24.95
CA PRO A 69 -48.65 10.06 25.85
C PRO A 69 -49.19 8.67 26.25
N GLU A 70 -49.04 7.67 25.36
CA GLU A 70 -49.53 6.30 25.56
C GLU A 70 -48.49 5.38 26.25
N ALA A 71 -47.33 5.92 26.70
CA ALA A 71 -46.20 5.12 27.17
C ALA A 71 -46.50 4.30 28.45
N LYS A 72 -46.17 3.00 28.39
CA LYS A 72 -46.37 2.02 29.47
C LYS A 72 -45.06 1.42 29.99
N TRP A 73 -44.06 1.28 29.12
CA TRP A 73 -42.75 0.72 29.46
C TRP A 73 -41.64 1.76 29.30
N PHE A 74 -40.77 1.89 30.30
CA PHE A 74 -39.78 2.95 30.40
C PHE A 74 -38.38 2.35 30.51
N ALA A 75 -37.50 2.68 29.56
CA ALA A 75 -36.07 2.47 29.68
C ALA A 75 -35.43 3.80 30.12
N CYS A 76 -34.72 3.80 31.24
CA CYS A 76 -34.13 5.02 31.78
C CYS A 76 -32.71 4.81 32.31
N THR A 77 -31.98 5.89 32.58
CA THR A 77 -30.85 5.79 33.52
C THR A 77 -31.37 5.68 34.96
N VAL A 78 -30.59 5.10 35.88
CA VAL A 78 -30.99 4.95 37.30
C VAL A 78 -31.20 6.32 37.96
N GLU A 79 -30.40 7.31 37.58
CA GLU A 79 -30.55 8.71 37.96
C GLU A 79 -31.90 9.28 37.49
N ALA A 80 -32.21 9.14 36.20
CA ALA A 80 -33.41 9.71 35.58
C ALA A 80 -34.67 8.81 35.70
N MET A 81 -34.63 7.80 36.59
CA MET A 81 -35.76 6.92 36.88
C MET A 81 -36.90 7.72 37.56
N PRO A 82 -38.12 7.76 36.98
CA PRO A 82 -39.27 8.36 37.64
C PRO A 82 -39.76 7.46 38.79
N LEU A 83 -39.85 8.01 40.00
CA LEU A 83 -40.36 7.32 41.20
C LEU A 83 -41.78 7.75 41.59
N ASP A 84 -42.28 8.83 41.02
CA ASP A 84 -43.65 9.34 41.14
C ASP A 84 -44.68 8.47 40.41
N ARG A 85 -44.22 7.61 39.49
CA ARG A 85 -45.08 6.81 38.60
C ARG A 85 -45.22 5.36 39.09
N PRO A 86 -46.38 4.94 39.64
CA PRO A 86 -46.62 3.55 39.98
C PRO A 86 -46.71 2.68 38.72
N VAL A 87 -46.00 1.55 38.74
CA VAL A 87 -45.98 0.55 37.64
C VAL A 87 -45.96 -0.87 38.21
N GLU A 88 -46.40 -1.87 37.43
CA GLU A 88 -46.42 -3.27 37.89
C GLU A 88 -45.01 -3.84 38.11
N PHE A 89 -44.09 -3.60 37.18
CA PHE A 89 -42.72 -4.09 37.21
C PHE A 89 -41.69 -2.97 37.34
N LEU A 90 -40.74 -3.11 38.27
CA LEU A 90 -39.57 -2.24 38.35
C LEU A 90 -38.28 -3.06 38.34
N ALA A 91 -37.28 -2.65 37.55
CA ALA A 91 -35.96 -3.28 37.56
C ALA A 91 -34.80 -2.28 37.60
N ILE A 92 -33.66 -2.75 38.12
CA ILE A 92 -32.41 -2.00 38.19
C ILE A 92 -31.27 -2.92 37.77
N ASP A 93 -30.50 -2.53 36.75
CA ASP A 93 -29.36 -3.29 36.25
C ASP A 93 -28.03 -2.85 36.89
N GLU A 94 -27.08 -3.78 36.97
CA GLU A 94 -25.75 -3.64 37.59
C GLU A 94 -25.79 -3.07 39.04
N ILE A 95 -26.70 -3.59 39.87
CA ILE A 95 -27.00 -3.13 41.25
C ILE A 95 -25.77 -3.10 42.18
N GLN A 96 -24.69 -3.83 41.88
CA GLN A 96 -23.41 -3.72 42.60
C GLN A 96 -22.82 -2.31 42.57
N LEU A 97 -23.22 -1.45 41.63
CA LEU A 97 -22.87 -0.03 41.59
C LEU A 97 -23.38 0.78 42.78
N CYS A 98 -24.23 0.22 43.65
CA CYS A 98 -24.43 0.79 45.00
C CYS A 98 -23.12 1.00 45.78
N ALA A 99 -22.03 0.29 45.43
CA ALA A 99 -20.70 0.45 46.01
C ALA A 99 -19.82 1.51 45.31
N ASP A 100 -20.30 2.15 44.23
CA ASP A 100 -19.56 3.20 43.53
C ASP A 100 -19.42 4.46 44.42
N PRO A 101 -18.20 4.99 44.66
CA PRO A 101 -18.00 6.09 45.59
C PRO A 101 -18.68 7.41 45.19
N ASP A 102 -18.83 7.67 43.89
CA ASP A 102 -19.26 8.96 43.34
C ASP A 102 -20.79 8.97 43.12
N ARG A 103 -21.32 7.95 42.43
CA ARG A 103 -22.75 7.84 42.03
C ARG A 103 -23.52 6.72 42.70
N GLY A 104 -22.86 5.83 43.44
CA GLY A 104 -23.50 4.65 44.03
C GLY A 104 -24.61 4.98 45.03
N HIS A 105 -24.55 6.17 45.64
CA HIS A 105 -25.62 6.69 46.50
C HIS A 105 -27.00 6.72 45.82
N VAL A 106 -27.07 6.96 44.49
CA VAL A 106 -28.33 6.93 43.74
C VAL A 106 -28.85 5.50 43.59
N PHE A 107 -27.97 4.54 43.31
CA PHE A 107 -28.32 3.13 43.22
C PHE A 107 -28.79 2.59 44.57
N THR A 108 -28.15 3.01 45.66
CA THR A 108 -28.52 2.68 47.04
C THR A 108 -29.89 3.25 47.42
N ASP A 109 -30.20 4.49 47.04
CA ASP A 109 -31.55 5.06 47.18
C ASP A 109 -32.60 4.21 46.44
N ARG A 110 -32.38 3.92 45.14
CA ARG A 110 -33.33 3.09 44.37
C ARG A 110 -33.45 1.67 44.96
N LEU A 111 -32.35 1.08 45.45
CA LEU A 111 -32.34 -0.23 46.12
C LEU A 111 -33.21 -0.22 47.38
N LEU A 112 -33.11 0.82 48.21
CA LEU A 112 -33.86 0.92 49.46
C LEU A 112 -35.34 1.29 49.23
N HIS A 113 -35.63 2.18 48.27
CA HIS A 113 -36.94 2.86 48.18
C HIS A 113 -37.77 2.55 46.91
N ALA A 114 -37.16 2.24 45.76
CA ALA A 114 -37.91 2.06 44.50
C ALA A 114 -38.55 0.66 44.38
N ARG A 115 -39.86 0.57 44.17
CA ARG A 115 -40.61 -0.70 44.11
C ARG A 115 -41.67 -0.71 43.00
N GLY A 116 -41.81 -1.84 42.33
CA GLY A 116 -42.96 -2.15 41.46
C GLY A 116 -44.14 -2.69 42.27
N MET A 117 -45.37 -2.45 41.79
CA MET A 117 -46.62 -2.87 42.46
C MET A 117 -46.81 -4.39 42.51
N VAL A 118 -46.18 -5.13 41.60
CA VAL A 118 -46.31 -6.60 41.47
C VAL A 118 -44.95 -7.27 41.60
N GLU A 119 -43.92 -6.74 40.93
CA GLU A 119 -42.57 -7.31 40.92
C GLU A 119 -41.50 -6.21 40.91
N THR A 120 -40.46 -6.40 41.72
CA THR A 120 -39.23 -5.59 41.73
C THR A 120 -38.04 -6.52 41.51
N MET A 121 -37.16 -6.21 40.56
CA MET A 121 -36.06 -7.08 40.14
C MET A 121 -34.72 -6.35 40.07
N PHE A 122 -33.84 -6.63 41.02
CA PHE A 122 -32.43 -6.18 40.98
C PHE A 122 -31.60 -7.18 40.18
N LEU A 123 -30.66 -6.69 39.37
CA LEU A 123 -29.75 -7.50 38.57
C LEU A 123 -28.32 -7.09 38.89
N GLY A 124 -27.38 -8.03 39.00
CA GLY A 124 -25.97 -7.65 39.19
C GLY A 124 -25.01 -8.79 39.49
N ALA A 125 -23.87 -8.45 40.07
CA ALA A 125 -22.86 -9.38 40.58
C ALA A 125 -23.28 -10.00 41.92
N GLU A 126 -22.84 -11.22 42.21
CA GLU A 126 -23.17 -11.92 43.47
C GLU A 126 -22.48 -11.31 44.71
N THR A 127 -21.43 -10.51 44.52
CA THR A 127 -20.68 -9.85 45.60
C THR A 127 -21.54 -8.94 46.50
N ILE A 128 -22.67 -8.43 46.01
CA ILE A 128 -23.62 -7.63 46.81
C ILE A 128 -24.58 -8.50 47.67
N ALA A 129 -24.64 -9.82 47.48
CA ALA A 129 -25.62 -10.69 48.14
C ALA A 129 -25.66 -10.58 49.70
N PRO A 130 -24.54 -10.44 50.43
CA PRO A 130 -24.56 -10.25 51.89
C PRO A 130 -25.08 -8.87 52.34
N LEU A 131 -25.09 -7.87 51.46
CA LEU A 131 -25.74 -6.58 51.70
C LEU A 131 -27.22 -6.64 51.33
N LEU A 132 -27.59 -7.26 50.20
CA LEU A 132 -28.99 -7.45 49.83
C LEU A 132 -29.79 -8.19 50.90
N ARG A 133 -29.29 -9.31 51.44
CA ARG A 133 -29.97 -10.09 52.50
C ARG A 133 -30.21 -9.27 53.78
N ARG A 134 -29.41 -8.23 54.02
CA ARG A 134 -29.43 -7.37 55.21
C ARG A 134 -30.27 -6.11 55.02
N LEU A 135 -30.11 -5.43 53.89
CA LEU A 135 -30.75 -4.15 53.57
C LEU A 135 -32.15 -4.35 52.93
N VAL A 136 -32.38 -5.46 52.23
CA VAL A 136 -33.67 -5.83 51.63
C VAL A 136 -34.01 -7.30 51.94
N PRO A 137 -34.34 -7.67 53.20
CA PRO A 137 -34.51 -9.07 53.61
C PRO A 137 -35.67 -9.84 52.92
N ARG A 138 -36.55 -9.13 52.21
CA ARG A 138 -37.64 -9.73 51.41
C ARG A 138 -37.23 -10.13 49.98
N ALA A 139 -35.97 -9.94 49.59
CA ALA A 139 -35.49 -10.26 48.24
C ALA A 139 -35.21 -11.77 48.06
N GLU A 140 -35.95 -12.43 47.17
CA GLU A 140 -35.60 -13.76 46.66
C GLU A 140 -34.32 -13.66 45.82
N ILE A 141 -33.22 -14.32 46.23
CA ILE A 141 -31.95 -14.31 45.49
C ILE A 141 -31.86 -15.53 44.56
N GLU A 142 -31.67 -15.29 43.26
CA GLU A 142 -31.42 -16.30 42.21
C GLU A 142 -30.00 -16.11 41.66
N THR A 143 -29.06 -16.99 42.01
CA THR A 143 -27.70 -16.98 41.44
C THR A 143 -27.66 -17.74 40.11
N ARG A 144 -26.98 -17.19 39.10
CA ARG A 144 -26.78 -17.78 37.76
C ARG A 144 -25.30 -17.94 37.40
N PRO A 145 -24.84 -19.15 37.02
CA PRO A 145 -23.46 -19.35 36.53
C PRO A 145 -23.27 -18.75 35.13
N ARG A 146 -22.03 -18.45 34.76
CA ARG A 146 -21.68 -17.98 33.41
C ARG A 146 -21.95 -19.05 32.35
N LEU A 147 -22.34 -18.62 31.15
CA LEU A 147 -22.65 -19.52 30.03
C LEU A 147 -21.42 -20.05 29.28
N SER A 148 -20.23 -19.50 29.55
CA SER A 148 -18.97 -19.87 28.91
C SER A 148 -17.76 -19.62 29.81
N GLN A 149 -16.66 -20.31 29.53
CA GLN A 149 -15.41 -20.22 30.29
C GLN A 149 -14.61 -18.97 29.95
N LEU A 150 -13.69 -18.63 30.86
CA LEU A 150 -12.68 -17.60 30.68
C LEU A 150 -11.33 -18.25 31.00
N THR A 151 -10.34 -18.09 30.13
CA THR A 151 -9.03 -18.73 30.32
C THR A 151 -7.88 -17.74 30.13
N TYR A 152 -6.90 -17.77 31.01
CA TYR A 152 -5.72 -16.93 30.96
C TYR A 152 -4.72 -17.43 29.90
N ALA A 153 -4.40 -16.57 28.95
CA ALA A 153 -3.50 -16.84 27.82
C ALA A 153 -2.06 -16.31 28.03
N GLY A 154 -1.78 -15.70 29.19
CA GLY A 154 -0.46 -15.14 29.50
C GLY A 154 -0.16 -13.80 28.81
N PRO A 155 1.11 -13.34 28.87
CA PRO A 155 1.58 -12.11 28.24
C PRO A 155 1.89 -12.29 26.75
N ALA A 156 1.34 -11.43 25.89
CA ALA A 156 1.49 -11.51 24.43
C ALA A 156 1.93 -10.18 23.79
N LYS A 157 2.85 -10.24 22.82
CA LYS A 157 3.21 -9.06 21.99
C LYS A 157 2.03 -8.65 21.13
N LEU A 158 1.86 -7.36 20.83
CA LEU A 158 0.79 -6.85 19.96
C LEU A 158 0.72 -7.56 18.58
N THR A 159 1.87 -8.01 18.05
CA THR A 159 1.98 -8.79 16.80
C THR A 159 1.63 -10.28 16.94
N ARG A 160 1.35 -10.75 18.16
CA ARG A 160 0.97 -12.14 18.49
C ARG A 160 -0.41 -12.24 19.16
N LEU A 161 -1.04 -11.12 19.51
CA LEU A 161 -2.45 -11.10 19.89
C LEU A 161 -3.31 -11.66 18.73
N PRO A 162 -4.29 -12.53 19.02
CA PRO A 162 -5.16 -13.09 17.98
C PRO A 162 -6.03 -11.99 17.34
N ALA A 163 -6.57 -12.26 16.16
CA ALA A 163 -7.70 -11.49 15.63
C ALA A 163 -8.85 -11.45 16.66
N ARG A 164 -9.73 -10.46 16.57
CA ARG A 164 -10.83 -10.22 17.52
C ARG A 164 -10.36 -9.92 18.96
N SER A 165 -9.17 -9.34 19.11
CA SER A 165 -8.66 -8.85 20.40
C SER A 165 -9.14 -7.43 20.74
N ALA A 166 -9.57 -7.23 21.98
CA ALA A 166 -9.72 -5.92 22.60
C ALA A 166 -8.53 -5.63 23.53
N ILE A 167 -7.80 -4.56 23.27
CA ILE A 167 -6.64 -4.12 24.06
C ILE A 167 -7.08 -2.97 24.98
N VAL A 168 -6.84 -3.10 26.28
CA VAL A 168 -7.39 -2.19 27.30
C VAL A 168 -6.28 -1.44 28.03
N ALA A 169 -6.37 -0.11 28.01
CA ALA A 169 -5.49 0.81 28.73
C ALA A 169 -6.32 1.79 29.58
N PHE A 170 -5.67 2.59 30.44
CA PHE A 170 -6.38 3.39 31.45
C PHE A 170 -6.17 4.90 31.31
N SER A 171 -5.43 5.33 30.28
CA SER A 171 -5.35 6.72 29.81
C SER A 171 -5.63 6.84 28.31
N ALA A 172 -6.14 8.02 27.89
CA ALA A 172 -6.33 8.31 26.47
C ALA A 172 -5.01 8.32 25.68
N GLN A 173 -3.91 8.73 26.33
CA GLN A 173 -2.57 8.76 25.74
C GLN A 173 -2.07 7.35 25.39
N GLU A 174 -2.23 6.38 26.31
CA GLU A 174 -1.94 4.97 26.03
C GLU A 174 -2.85 4.41 24.94
N VAL A 175 -4.16 4.69 24.98
CA VAL A 175 -5.11 4.26 23.94
C VAL A 175 -4.66 4.74 22.55
N TYR A 176 -4.27 6.01 22.40
CA TYR A 176 -3.76 6.52 21.14
C TYR A 176 -2.39 5.91 20.75
N ALA A 177 -1.45 5.77 21.69
CA ALA A 177 -0.14 5.18 21.42
C ALA A 177 -0.24 3.71 20.97
N ILE A 178 -1.08 2.92 21.64
CA ILE A 178 -1.39 1.53 21.27
C ILE A 178 -2.13 1.49 19.94
N ALA A 179 -3.10 2.39 19.70
CA ALA A 179 -3.83 2.43 18.44
C ALA A 179 -2.91 2.75 17.23
N GLU A 180 -1.94 3.65 17.38
CA GLU A 180 -0.90 3.84 16.35
C GLU A 180 0.01 2.62 16.21
N ALA A 181 0.44 1.99 17.31
CA ALA A 181 1.26 0.79 17.27
C ALA A 181 0.55 -0.41 16.62
N VAL A 182 -0.77 -0.52 16.79
CA VAL A 182 -1.62 -1.52 16.14
C VAL A 182 -1.83 -1.16 14.66
N ARG A 183 -2.19 0.09 14.31
CA ARG A 183 -2.29 0.53 12.91
C ARG A 183 -1.02 0.21 12.11
N ARG A 184 0.16 0.56 12.64
CA ARG A 184 1.47 0.34 12.00
C ARG A 184 1.89 -1.14 11.88
N ARG A 185 1.17 -2.08 12.51
CA ARG A 185 1.55 -3.52 12.59
C ARG A 185 0.44 -4.50 12.22
N ARG A 186 -0.82 -4.04 12.15
CA ARG A 186 -2.04 -4.83 11.93
C ARG A 186 -3.05 -4.09 11.02
N GLY A 187 -2.64 -3.01 10.35
CA GLY A 187 -3.46 -2.23 9.43
C GLY A 187 -4.44 -1.25 10.09
N GLY A 188 -5.07 -1.62 11.20
CA GLY A 188 -5.91 -0.68 11.93
C GLY A 188 -6.56 -1.23 13.19
N CYS A 189 -7.20 -0.34 13.93
CA CYS A 189 -8.07 -0.69 15.05
C CYS A 189 -9.21 0.31 15.22
N ALA A 190 -10.32 -0.16 15.79
CA ALA A 190 -11.35 0.70 16.33
C ALA A 190 -10.87 1.30 17.66
N VAL A 191 -11.32 2.51 18.00
CA VAL A 191 -10.97 3.19 19.25
C VAL A 191 -12.22 3.52 20.08
N VAL A 192 -12.28 3.03 21.32
CA VAL A 192 -13.43 3.22 22.23
C VAL A 192 -12.99 3.75 23.60
N MET A 193 -13.39 4.97 23.92
CA MET A 193 -13.08 5.63 25.21
C MET A 193 -14.35 6.11 25.90
N GLY A 194 -14.36 6.15 27.23
CA GLY A 194 -15.54 6.54 28.02
C GLY A 194 -16.12 7.91 27.68
N ARG A 195 -15.29 8.87 27.23
CA ARG A 195 -15.70 10.23 26.85
C ARG A 195 -16.49 10.29 25.52
N LEU A 196 -16.27 9.36 24.58
CA LEU A 196 -16.92 9.36 23.25
C LEU A 196 -18.45 9.40 23.33
N SER A 197 -19.11 10.02 22.35
CA SER A 197 -20.58 9.98 22.22
C SER A 197 -21.11 8.57 21.96
N PRO A 198 -22.38 8.28 22.29
CA PRO A 198 -23.03 7.03 21.90
C PRO A 198 -22.88 6.77 20.40
N ARG A 199 -22.97 7.81 19.56
CA ARG A 199 -22.84 7.76 18.10
C ARG A 199 -21.44 7.38 17.65
N THR A 200 -20.41 8.16 18.02
CA THR A 200 -19.01 7.87 17.67
C THR A 200 -18.59 6.48 18.15
N ARG A 201 -19.02 6.11 19.37
CA ARG A 201 -18.72 4.82 20.00
C ARG A 201 -19.37 3.66 19.24
N ASN A 202 -20.66 3.75 18.91
CA ASN A 202 -21.35 2.74 18.11
C ASN A 202 -20.77 2.61 16.70
N ALA A 203 -20.41 3.74 16.07
CA ALA A 203 -19.76 3.72 14.75
C ALA A 203 -18.36 3.08 14.78
N GLN A 204 -17.55 3.34 15.82
CA GLN A 204 -16.26 2.67 16.02
C GLN A 204 -16.44 1.16 16.31
N VAL A 205 -17.44 0.77 17.10
CA VAL A 205 -17.77 -0.65 17.33
C VAL A 205 -18.32 -1.32 16.08
N ALA A 206 -19.01 -0.59 15.18
CA ALA A 206 -19.45 -1.12 13.89
C ALA A 206 -18.26 -1.50 13.00
N LEU A 207 -17.20 -0.66 12.90
CA LEU A 207 -15.98 -1.01 12.17
C LEU A 207 -15.40 -2.37 12.63
N TYR A 208 -15.38 -2.60 13.95
CA TYR A 208 -14.93 -3.85 14.54
C TYR A 208 -15.89 -5.01 14.26
N GLN A 209 -17.20 -4.85 14.48
CA GLN A 209 -18.20 -5.91 14.26
C GLN A 209 -18.32 -6.30 12.76
N ASN A 210 -18.19 -5.34 11.84
CA ASN A 210 -18.19 -5.55 10.38
C ASN A 210 -16.92 -6.27 9.87
N ARG A 211 -15.89 -6.43 10.72
CA ARG A 211 -14.51 -6.83 10.33
C ARG A 211 -13.91 -5.90 9.28
N GLU A 212 -14.11 -4.59 9.44
CA GLU A 212 -13.28 -3.56 8.80
C GLU A 212 -11.93 -3.41 9.55
N VAL A 213 -11.92 -3.77 10.84
CA VAL A 213 -10.74 -3.92 11.70
C VAL A 213 -10.91 -5.09 12.68
N ASP A 214 -9.89 -5.93 12.85
CA ASP A 214 -9.95 -7.08 13.77
C ASP A 214 -9.46 -6.78 15.19
N PHE A 215 -9.01 -5.54 15.44
CA PHE A 215 -8.54 -5.07 16.74
C PHE A 215 -9.37 -3.88 17.24
N LEU A 216 -9.59 -3.86 18.55
CA LEU A 216 -10.21 -2.76 19.29
C LEU A 216 -9.19 -2.28 20.33
N VAL A 217 -8.96 -0.97 20.44
CA VAL A 217 -8.17 -0.37 21.53
C VAL A 217 -9.09 0.54 22.35
N ALA A 218 -9.11 0.36 23.66
CA ALA A 218 -10.13 0.96 24.50
C ALA A 218 -9.72 1.27 25.94
N THR A 219 -10.56 2.02 26.64
CA THR A 219 -10.55 2.07 28.12
C THR A 219 -11.50 1.04 28.74
N ASP A 220 -11.40 0.90 30.06
CA ASP A 220 -12.37 0.27 30.97
C ASP A 220 -13.86 0.45 30.62
N ALA A 221 -14.21 1.53 29.90
CA ALA A 221 -15.54 1.79 29.35
C ALA A 221 -16.11 0.67 28.46
N ILE A 222 -15.30 -0.25 27.91
CA ILE A 222 -15.84 -1.47 27.24
C ILE A 222 -16.41 -2.50 28.23
N GLY A 223 -15.98 -2.44 29.50
CA GLY A 223 -16.46 -3.28 30.59
C GLY A 223 -17.94 -3.08 30.90
N MET A 224 -18.60 -2.04 30.37
CA MET A 224 -20.03 -1.80 30.54
C MET A 224 -20.69 -1.24 29.27
N GLY A 225 -21.86 -1.76 28.92
CA GLY A 225 -22.77 -1.10 27.99
C GLY A 225 -22.40 -1.08 26.50
N LEU A 226 -21.72 -2.12 26.00
CA LEU A 226 -21.52 -2.34 24.57
C LEU A 226 -21.80 -3.80 24.15
N ASN A 227 -22.45 -3.97 23.00
CA ASN A 227 -22.66 -5.26 22.36
C ASN A 227 -21.59 -5.51 21.27
N MET A 228 -20.55 -6.26 21.62
CA MET A 228 -19.37 -6.56 20.79
C MET A 228 -18.84 -7.97 21.07
N ASP A 229 -18.57 -8.75 20.02
CA ASP A 229 -18.16 -10.15 20.14
C ASP A 229 -16.63 -10.27 20.17
N VAL A 230 -16.05 -9.98 21.33
CA VAL A 230 -14.61 -10.09 21.58
C VAL A 230 -14.27 -11.55 21.89
N ASP A 231 -13.20 -12.08 21.27
CA ASP A 231 -12.70 -13.44 21.55
C ASP A 231 -11.50 -13.42 22.53
N HIS A 232 -10.75 -12.30 22.61
CA HIS A 232 -9.62 -12.11 23.53
C HIS A 232 -9.55 -10.69 24.13
N VAL A 233 -9.24 -10.56 25.43
CA VAL A 233 -8.99 -9.27 26.11
C VAL A 233 -7.54 -9.18 26.60
N ALA A 234 -6.80 -8.17 26.13
CA ALA A 234 -5.40 -7.92 26.49
C ALA A 234 -5.25 -6.64 27.33
N PHE A 235 -4.84 -6.76 28.59
CA PHE A 235 -4.56 -5.60 29.44
C PHE A 235 -3.17 -5.01 29.11
N ALA A 236 -3.12 -3.72 28.79
CA ALA A 236 -1.88 -2.99 28.54
C ALA A 236 -1.26 -2.41 29.83
N ALA A 237 -2.08 -2.17 30.86
CA ALA A 237 -1.66 -1.84 32.21
C ALA A 237 -2.53 -2.59 33.23
N LEU A 238 -2.02 -2.79 34.45
CA LEU A 238 -2.75 -3.40 35.58
C LEU A 238 -3.05 -2.37 36.70
N SER A 239 -2.92 -1.09 36.38
CA SER A 239 -3.18 0.03 37.28
C SER A 239 -3.96 1.13 36.55
N LYS A 240 -4.83 1.83 37.29
CA LYS A 240 -5.56 3.00 36.78
C LYS A 240 -5.50 4.16 37.77
N PHE A 241 -5.73 5.37 37.27
CA PHE A 241 -6.00 6.53 38.11
C PHE A 241 -7.46 6.50 38.56
N ASP A 242 -7.71 6.56 39.87
CA ASP A 242 -9.06 6.51 40.44
C ASP A 242 -9.72 7.88 40.66
N GLY A 243 -8.99 8.96 40.36
CA GLY A 243 -9.39 10.34 40.65
C GLY A 243 -8.47 11.01 41.67
N GLN A 244 -7.80 10.22 42.52
CA GLN A 244 -6.84 10.71 43.52
C GLN A 244 -5.42 10.20 43.24
N GLN A 245 -5.26 8.90 42.93
CA GLN A 245 -3.93 8.30 42.75
C GLN A 245 -3.94 7.13 41.74
N PRO A 246 -2.77 6.76 41.17
CA PRO A 246 -2.61 5.51 40.45
C PRO A 246 -2.67 4.33 41.42
N ARG A 247 -3.64 3.41 41.26
CA ARG A 247 -3.79 2.19 42.05
C ARG A 247 -3.90 0.95 41.16
N PRO A 248 -3.57 -0.27 41.65
CA PRO A 248 -3.85 -1.50 40.93
C PRO A 248 -5.36 -1.68 40.68
N LEU A 249 -5.69 -2.46 39.66
CA LEU A 249 -7.04 -2.95 39.39
C LEU A 249 -7.44 -4.01 40.42
N THR A 250 -8.70 -4.02 40.85
CA THR A 250 -9.24 -5.14 41.64
C THR A 250 -9.58 -6.33 40.73
N ALA A 251 -9.64 -7.54 41.27
CA ALA A 251 -10.06 -8.73 40.52
C ALA A 251 -11.47 -8.59 39.92
N GLN A 252 -12.37 -7.82 40.56
CA GLN A 252 -13.70 -7.49 40.02
C GLN A 252 -13.61 -6.58 38.78
N GLU A 253 -12.74 -5.57 38.81
CA GLU A 253 -12.52 -4.66 37.66
C GLU A 253 -11.88 -5.42 36.48
N VAL A 254 -10.91 -6.30 36.75
CA VAL A 254 -10.33 -7.20 35.75
C VAL A 254 -11.41 -8.13 35.18
N ALA A 255 -12.24 -8.76 36.01
CA ALA A 255 -13.31 -9.66 35.56
C ALA A 255 -14.42 -8.97 34.73
N GLN A 256 -14.81 -7.74 35.09
CA GLN A 256 -15.83 -6.98 34.35
C GLN A 256 -15.36 -6.61 32.93
N ILE A 257 -14.05 -6.38 32.76
CA ILE A 257 -13.40 -6.07 31.48
C ILE A 257 -13.10 -7.39 30.72
N ALA A 258 -12.45 -8.36 31.35
CA ALA A 258 -12.08 -9.65 30.76
C ALA A 258 -13.30 -10.49 30.36
N GLY A 259 -14.39 -10.44 31.13
CA GLY A 259 -15.67 -11.09 30.83
C GLY A 259 -16.41 -10.55 29.60
N ARG A 260 -15.84 -9.55 28.90
CA ARG A 260 -16.25 -9.15 27.54
C ARG A 260 -15.74 -10.13 26.47
N ALA A 261 -14.68 -10.88 26.74
CA ALA A 261 -14.24 -12.00 25.90
C ALA A 261 -15.14 -13.23 26.11
N GLY A 262 -15.66 -13.78 25.00
CA GLY A 262 -16.58 -14.92 25.02
C GLY A 262 -18.02 -14.51 25.35
N ARG A 263 -18.95 -14.78 24.42
CA ARG A 263 -20.39 -14.46 24.55
C ARG A 263 -21.27 -15.66 24.22
N GLY A 264 -22.42 -15.74 24.89
CA GLY A 264 -23.31 -16.91 24.80
C GLY A 264 -22.54 -18.17 25.19
N MET A 265 -22.51 -19.16 24.30
CA MET A 265 -21.79 -20.43 24.45
C MET A 265 -20.34 -20.41 23.92
N LYS A 266 -19.81 -19.25 23.46
CA LYS A 266 -18.38 -19.13 23.12
C LYS A 266 -17.56 -18.83 24.37
N ASP A 267 -16.55 -19.65 24.62
CA ASP A 267 -15.48 -19.37 25.57
C ASP A 267 -14.66 -18.14 25.12
N GLY A 268 -14.00 -17.50 26.08
CA GLY A 268 -13.15 -16.33 25.83
C GLY A 268 -11.81 -16.45 26.53
N SER A 269 -10.83 -15.66 26.09
CA SER A 269 -9.51 -15.62 26.71
C SER A 269 -9.12 -14.22 27.17
N PHE A 270 -8.23 -14.13 28.15
CA PHE A 270 -7.67 -12.87 28.62
C PHE A 270 -6.16 -12.98 28.88
N GLY A 271 -5.45 -11.87 28.80
CA GLY A 271 -4.00 -11.82 28.94
C GLY A 271 -3.48 -10.42 29.19
N THR A 272 -2.16 -10.26 29.21
CA THR A 272 -1.51 -8.94 29.27
C THR A 272 -0.73 -8.67 27.98
N THR A 273 -0.47 -7.40 27.64
CA THR A 273 0.49 -7.10 26.57
C THR A 273 1.91 -7.39 27.07
N ALA A 274 2.84 -7.71 26.18
CA ALA A 274 4.23 -8.03 26.55
C ALA A 274 5.07 -6.84 27.09
N GLU A 275 4.49 -5.64 27.12
CA GLU A 275 5.08 -4.43 27.73
C GLU A 275 4.45 -4.15 29.12
N CYS A 276 3.40 -4.89 29.47
CA CYS A 276 2.71 -4.87 30.75
C CYS A 276 3.35 -5.89 31.74
N PRO A 277 3.35 -5.64 33.06
CA PRO A 277 3.70 -6.66 34.05
C PRO A 277 2.85 -7.94 33.92
N ALA A 278 3.39 -9.06 34.43
CA ALA A 278 2.62 -10.29 34.58
C ALA A 278 1.43 -10.06 35.53
N MET A 279 0.28 -10.66 35.22
CA MET A 279 -0.89 -10.61 36.11
C MET A 279 -0.66 -11.55 37.30
N PRO A 280 -0.91 -11.14 38.55
CA PRO A 280 -0.78 -12.02 39.70
C PRO A 280 -1.70 -13.24 39.61
N ASP A 281 -1.19 -14.42 39.96
CA ASP A 281 -1.92 -15.69 39.89
C ASP A 281 -3.22 -15.66 40.72
N GLU A 282 -3.24 -14.93 41.83
CA GLU A 282 -4.43 -14.71 42.66
C GLU A 282 -5.56 -13.99 41.90
N ILE A 283 -5.22 -13.00 41.08
CA ILE A 283 -6.18 -12.28 40.23
C ILE A 283 -6.64 -13.17 39.08
N VAL A 284 -5.72 -13.94 38.48
CA VAL A 284 -6.06 -14.91 37.43
C VAL A 284 -7.07 -15.94 37.96
N ALA A 285 -6.77 -16.58 39.08
CA ALA A 285 -7.65 -17.58 39.70
C ALA A 285 -9.02 -17.00 40.10
N ALA A 286 -9.06 -15.79 40.68
CA ALA A 286 -10.31 -15.10 41.00
C ALA A 286 -11.17 -14.82 39.75
N VAL A 287 -10.54 -14.40 38.65
CA VAL A 287 -11.22 -14.11 37.38
C VAL A 287 -11.75 -15.38 36.70
N GLU A 288 -10.96 -16.46 36.66
CA GLU A 288 -11.35 -17.74 36.04
C GLU A 288 -12.42 -18.49 36.86
N THR A 289 -12.31 -18.51 38.19
CA THR A 289 -13.31 -19.16 39.06
C THR A 289 -14.52 -18.28 39.39
N HIS A 290 -14.51 -17.01 38.96
CA HIS A 290 -15.47 -15.97 39.35
C HIS A 290 -15.64 -15.79 40.87
N ALA A 291 -14.61 -16.12 41.65
CA ALA A 291 -14.58 -15.95 43.09
C ALA A 291 -14.04 -14.56 43.45
N PHE A 292 -14.90 -13.70 44.00
CA PHE A 292 -14.56 -12.32 44.37
C PHE A 292 -14.98 -12.00 45.80
N GLU A 293 -14.25 -11.09 46.45
CA GLU A 293 -14.62 -10.60 47.78
C GLU A 293 -16.03 -9.97 47.77
N PRO A 294 -16.90 -10.28 48.75
CA PRO A 294 -18.18 -9.61 48.88
C PRO A 294 -18.02 -8.12 49.19
N ILE A 295 -18.96 -7.32 48.71
CA ILE A 295 -19.01 -5.89 48.99
C ILE A 295 -19.30 -5.69 50.49
N ALA A 296 -18.45 -4.91 51.17
CA ALA A 296 -18.58 -4.67 52.60
C ALA A 296 -19.59 -3.56 52.94
N GLN A 297 -19.62 -2.50 52.13
CA GLN A 297 -20.41 -1.28 52.32
C GLN A 297 -20.95 -0.75 50.99
N LEU A 298 -22.10 -0.08 51.03
CA LEU A 298 -22.66 0.69 49.91
C LEU A 298 -22.49 2.18 50.17
N ALA A 299 -22.20 2.96 49.12
CA ALA A 299 -22.24 4.41 49.19
C ALA A 299 -23.69 4.87 49.41
N TRP A 300 -23.90 5.75 50.38
CA TRP A 300 -25.20 6.29 50.76
C TRP A 300 -25.13 7.80 50.92
N ARG A 301 -26.25 8.45 50.61
CA ARG A 301 -26.56 9.86 50.86
C ARG A 301 -28.02 9.94 51.26
N ASN A 302 -28.38 10.90 52.11
CA ASN A 302 -29.77 11.12 52.50
C ASN A 302 -30.64 11.49 51.28
N SER A 303 -31.83 10.90 51.19
CA SER A 303 -32.88 11.23 50.22
C SER A 303 -33.77 12.39 50.68
N ASP A 304 -33.94 12.51 52.01
CA ASP A 304 -34.97 13.33 52.64
C ASP A 304 -34.37 14.71 52.96
N LEU A 305 -34.15 15.49 51.90
CA LEU A 305 -33.41 16.75 51.93
C LEU A 305 -34.25 17.92 52.48
N ASP A 306 -33.64 18.70 53.36
CA ASP A 306 -34.23 19.93 53.90
C ASP A 306 -33.96 21.12 52.96
N PHE A 307 -35.02 21.70 52.40
CA PHE A 307 -34.92 22.86 51.51
C PHE A 307 -35.22 24.19 52.21
N THR A 308 -35.41 24.23 53.54
CA THR A 308 -35.77 25.47 54.26
C THR A 308 -34.69 26.56 54.17
N SER A 309 -33.42 26.18 54.05
CA SER A 309 -32.26 27.06 53.92
C SER A 309 -31.08 26.31 53.29
N ILE A 310 -30.06 27.02 52.78
CA ILE A 310 -28.82 26.38 52.29
C ILE A 310 -28.14 25.56 53.40
N ASP A 311 -28.10 26.09 54.63
CA ASP A 311 -27.43 25.42 55.75
C ASP A 311 -28.19 24.17 56.21
N GLY A 312 -29.54 24.20 56.16
CA GLY A 312 -30.39 23.03 56.35
C GLY A 312 -30.17 21.96 55.27
N LEU A 313 -30.06 22.38 54.00
CA LEU A 313 -29.75 21.48 52.89
C LEU A 313 -28.40 20.79 53.08
N LEU A 314 -27.33 21.57 53.34
CA LEU A 314 -26.00 21.04 53.64
C LEU A 314 -26.02 20.11 54.86
N GLY A 315 -26.73 20.47 55.93
CA GLY A 315 -26.89 19.61 57.11
C GLY A 315 -27.60 18.30 56.80
N SER A 316 -28.64 18.32 55.97
CA SER A 316 -29.38 17.12 55.54
C SER A 316 -28.58 16.23 54.59
N LEU A 317 -27.71 16.80 53.76
CA LEU A 317 -26.76 16.08 52.89
C LEU A 317 -25.61 15.46 53.70
N ALA A 318 -25.17 16.12 54.78
CA ALA A 318 -24.08 15.70 55.65
C ALA A 318 -24.48 14.66 56.72
N MET A 319 -25.71 14.15 56.71
CA MET A 319 -26.19 13.13 57.65
C MET A 319 -25.35 11.84 57.60
N ASN A 320 -25.29 11.13 58.73
CA ASN A 320 -24.64 9.83 58.83
C ASN A 320 -25.56 8.70 58.34
N PRO A 321 -25.01 7.62 57.74
CA PRO A 321 -25.80 6.47 57.28
C PRO A 321 -26.56 5.78 58.44
N PRO A 322 -27.85 5.45 58.27
CA PRO A 322 -28.71 5.02 59.38
C PRO A 322 -28.52 3.54 59.79
N GLN A 323 -27.78 2.73 59.03
CA GLN A 323 -27.64 1.29 59.28
C GLN A 323 -26.30 0.72 58.80
N ALA A 324 -25.81 -0.31 59.49
CA ALA A 324 -24.52 -0.94 59.22
C ALA A 324 -24.46 -1.62 57.84
N GLY A 325 -23.48 -1.25 57.02
CA GLY A 325 -23.37 -1.67 55.61
C GLY A 325 -23.69 -0.54 54.62
N LEU A 326 -24.15 0.60 55.12
CA LEU A 326 -24.11 1.87 54.40
C LEU A 326 -22.94 2.70 54.91
N ALA A 327 -22.29 3.46 54.01
CA ALA A 327 -21.22 4.39 54.30
C ALA A 327 -21.49 5.71 53.56
N LYS A 328 -20.98 6.84 54.07
CA LYS A 328 -20.97 8.07 53.26
C LYS A 328 -20.05 7.83 52.05
N GLY A 329 -20.51 8.16 50.84
CA GLY A 329 -19.69 8.12 49.64
C GLY A 329 -18.61 9.21 49.63
N HIS A 330 -17.97 9.42 48.49
CA HIS A 330 -17.24 10.67 48.26
C HIS A 330 -18.22 11.85 48.30
N ASP A 331 -17.71 13.04 48.63
CA ASP A 331 -18.46 14.26 48.44
C ASP A 331 -18.63 14.52 46.93
N ALA A 332 -19.84 14.28 46.43
CA ALA A 332 -20.16 14.34 45.02
C ALA A 332 -20.11 15.79 44.48
N VAL A 333 -19.95 15.93 43.16
CA VAL A 333 -19.76 17.24 42.48
C VAL A 333 -20.90 18.22 42.77
N ASP A 334 -22.13 17.73 42.93
CA ASP A 334 -23.28 18.56 43.31
C ASP A 334 -23.17 19.12 44.74
N HIS A 335 -22.66 18.32 45.69
CA HIS A 335 -22.40 18.76 47.07
C HIS A 335 -21.22 19.74 47.15
N ILE A 336 -20.12 19.48 46.43
CA ILE A 336 -18.96 20.39 46.37
C ILE A 336 -19.35 21.73 45.74
N THR A 337 -20.11 21.70 44.63
CA THR A 337 -20.61 22.93 43.98
C THR A 337 -21.56 23.68 44.91
N LEU A 338 -22.48 23.01 45.61
CA LEU A 338 -23.34 23.64 46.59
C LEU A 338 -22.54 24.28 47.74
N GLU A 339 -21.51 23.61 48.27
CA GLU A 339 -20.70 24.17 49.35
C GLU A 339 -19.91 25.41 48.88
N ALA A 340 -19.34 25.38 47.67
CA ALA A 340 -18.68 26.55 47.09
C ALA A 340 -19.66 27.72 46.89
N LEU A 341 -20.84 27.46 46.31
CA LEU A 341 -21.88 28.46 46.07
C LEU A 341 -22.55 28.96 47.37
N SER A 342 -22.55 28.17 48.45
CA SER A 342 -23.06 28.58 49.77
C SER A 342 -22.30 29.75 50.40
N ARG A 343 -21.09 30.01 49.91
CA ARG A 343 -20.16 31.07 50.35
C ARG A 343 -20.24 32.34 49.49
N ASP A 344 -20.90 32.26 48.32
CA ASP A 344 -21.16 33.40 47.43
C ASP A 344 -22.31 34.25 47.99
N VAL A 345 -22.06 35.56 48.16
CA VAL A 345 -23.00 36.49 48.80
C VAL A 345 -24.21 36.81 47.90
N GLU A 346 -24.03 36.80 46.58
CA GLU A 346 -25.11 37.04 45.62
C GLU A 346 -26.01 35.80 45.51
N VAL A 347 -25.41 34.61 45.41
CA VAL A 347 -26.16 33.33 45.40
C VAL A 347 -26.91 33.11 46.72
N ARG A 348 -26.24 33.30 47.86
CA ARG A 348 -26.86 33.16 49.19
C ARG A 348 -27.94 34.20 49.45
N GLY A 349 -27.80 35.41 48.90
CA GLY A 349 -28.83 36.46 48.95
C GLY A 349 -30.04 36.17 48.05
N LEU A 350 -29.85 35.47 46.93
CA LEU A 350 -30.93 35.04 46.04
C LEU A 350 -31.66 33.79 46.54
N ALA A 351 -31.00 32.90 47.30
CA ALA A 351 -31.59 31.67 47.84
C ALA A 351 -32.49 31.91 49.09
N ASP A 352 -33.34 32.93 49.03
CA ASP A 352 -34.16 33.46 50.14
C ASP A 352 -35.39 32.61 50.53
N THR A 353 -35.72 31.60 49.73
CA THR A 353 -37.00 30.87 49.81
C THR A 353 -36.81 29.39 49.47
N MET A 354 -37.63 28.51 50.05
CA MET A 354 -37.52 27.05 49.86
C MET A 354 -37.49 26.61 48.38
N SER A 355 -38.29 27.27 47.53
CA SER A 355 -38.29 27.03 46.08
C SER A 355 -36.96 27.42 45.41
N ARG A 356 -36.32 28.50 45.86
CA ARG A 356 -35.01 28.94 45.34
C ARG A 356 -33.85 28.13 45.92
N VAL A 357 -33.91 27.67 47.18
CA VAL A 357 -32.93 26.71 47.73
C VAL A 357 -32.97 25.40 46.93
N ARG A 358 -34.17 24.91 46.58
CA ARG A 358 -34.32 23.77 45.67
C ARG A 358 -33.78 24.06 44.27
N LEU A 359 -34.08 25.22 43.69
CA LEU A 359 -33.57 25.63 42.38
C LEU A 359 -32.02 25.71 42.34
N LEU A 360 -31.39 26.20 43.41
CA LEU A 360 -29.94 26.19 43.58
C LEU A 360 -29.40 24.76 43.62
N TRP A 361 -30.04 23.86 44.35
CA TRP A 361 -29.67 22.44 44.37
C TRP A 361 -29.76 21.80 42.98
N GLU A 362 -30.87 22.02 42.27
CA GLU A 362 -31.06 21.51 40.91
C GLU A 362 -30.04 22.10 39.91
N ALA A 363 -29.56 23.33 40.12
CA ALA A 363 -28.46 23.93 39.36
C ALA A 363 -27.09 23.30 39.70
N CYS A 364 -26.86 22.93 40.97
CA CYS A 364 -25.67 22.17 41.39
C CYS A 364 -25.66 20.73 40.85
N GLN A 365 -26.84 20.17 40.54
CA GLN A 365 -26.99 18.85 39.91
C GLN A 365 -26.76 18.84 38.39
N VAL A 366 -26.31 19.94 37.78
CA VAL A 366 -25.84 19.93 36.38
C VAL A 366 -24.51 19.14 36.31
N PRO A 367 -24.37 18.10 35.47
CA PRO A 367 -23.16 17.26 35.50
C PRO A 367 -21.92 17.97 34.91
N ASP A 368 -20.82 18.08 35.65
CA ASP A 368 -19.52 18.40 35.03
C ASP A 368 -18.91 17.17 34.34
N PHE A 369 -19.28 16.96 33.08
CA PHE A 369 -18.66 15.95 32.24
C PHE A 369 -17.18 16.25 31.94
N ARG A 370 -16.72 17.50 32.14
CA ARG A 370 -15.38 17.96 31.77
C ARG A 370 -14.30 17.46 32.74
N LYS A 371 -14.64 17.34 34.03
CA LYS A 371 -13.72 17.08 35.15
C LYS A 371 -12.48 17.97 35.09
N LEU A 372 -12.71 19.27 34.88
CA LEU A 372 -11.65 20.29 34.94
C LEU A 372 -11.34 20.62 36.39
N ALA A 373 -10.06 20.82 36.70
CA ALA A 373 -9.60 21.28 38.02
C ALA A 373 -9.68 22.81 38.14
N ASP A 374 -10.76 23.42 37.62
CA ASP A 374 -11.01 24.86 37.61
C ASP A 374 -12.44 25.21 38.04
N ASP A 375 -12.64 26.45 38.49
CA ASP A 375 -13.92 26.93 39.01
C ASP A 375 -14.98 27.18 37.90
N SER A 376 -14.71 26.85 36.63
CA SER A 376 -15.62 27.16 35.53
C SER A 376 -16.95 26.41 35.60
N HIS A 377 -16.99 25.26 36.29
CA HIS A 377 -18.25 24.57 36.57
C HIS A 377 -19.08 25.31 37.62
N THR A 378 -18.47 25.66 38.75
CA THR A 378 -19.07 26.45 39.82
C THR A 378 -19.61 27.79 39.29
N ALA A 379 -18.84 28.49 38.45
CA ALA A 379 -19.24 29.73 37.80
C ALA A 379 -20.43 29.55 36.83
N LEU A 380 -20.51 28.43 36.10
CA LEU A 380 -21.65 28.10 35.25
C LEU A 380 -22.91 27.86 36.11
N CYS A 381 -22.81 27.07 37.19
CA CYS A 381 -23.92 26.80 38.10
C CYS A 381 -24.42 28.06 38.81
N SER A 382 -23.51 28.94 39.27
CA SER A 382 -23.86 30.28 39.79
C SER A 382 -24.65 31.09 38.78
N LYS A 383 -24.19 31.17 37.53
CA LYS A 383 -24.87 31.93 36.47
C LYS A 383 -26.23 31.33 36.08
N LEU A 384 -26.35 30.00 36.00
CA LEU A 384 -27.62 29.31 35.74
C LEU A 384 -28.64 29.62 36.84
N PHE A 385 -28.26 29.44 38.10
CA PHE A 385 -29.11 29.77 39.24
C PHE A 385 -29.49 31.24 39.26
N THR A 386 -28.54 32.15 39.02
CA THR A 386 -28.77 33.60 39.05
C THR A 386 -29.79 34.06 38.01
N HIS A 387 -29.74 33.53 36.78
CA HIS A 387 -30.78 33.77 35.78
C HIS A 387 -32.13 33.17 36.20
N LEU A 388 -32.16 31.91 36.61
CA LEU A 388 -33.43 31.25 36.98
C LEU A 388 -34.10 31.90 38.22
N ALA A 389 -33.32 32.40 39.18
CA ALA A 389 -33.82 33.05 40.40
C ALA A 389 -34.32 34.48 40.17
N ARG A 390 -33.84 35.17 39.12
CA ARG A 390 -34.21 36.55 38.76
C ARG A 390 -35.23 36.61 37.64
N ASP A 391 -34.92 35.95 36.54
CA ASP A 391 -35.63 36.03 35.26
C ASP A 391 -36.67 34.90 35.09
N GLY A 392 -36.61 33.87 35.95
CA GLY A 392 -37.49 32.69 35.92
C GLY A 392 -37.16 31.68 34.80
N LYS A 393 -36.42 32.12 33.77
CA LYS A 393 -36.01 31.36 32.59
C LYS A 393 -34.58 31.71 32.20
N LEU A 394 -33.88 30.79 31.53
CA LEU A 394 -32.59 31.08 30.90
C LEU A 394 -32.79 31.87 29.61
N PRO A 395 -32.05 32.97 29.37
CA PRO A 395 -32.15 33.73 28.11
C PRO A 395 -31.84 32.86 26.89
N LYS A 396 -32.80 32.71 25.96
CA LYS A 396 -32.68 31.84 24.78
C LYS A 396 -31.40 32.13 23.98
N ASP A 397 -31.10 33.40 23.73
CA ASP A 397 -29.92 33.81 22.97
C ASP A 397 -28.61 33.39 23.63
N TRP A 398 -28.54 33.32 24.96
CA TRP A 398 -27.36 32.83 25.67
C TRP A 398 -27.18 31.31 25.51
N VAL A 399 -28.26 30.53 25.55
CA VAL A 399 -28.23 29.08 25.30
C VAL A 399 -27.86 28.80 23.83
N SER A 400 -28.56 29.45 22.88
CA SER A 400 -28.32 29.31 21.44
C SER A 400 -26.89 29.68 21.04
N SER A 401 -26.36 30.82 21.52
CA SER A 401 -24.99 31.24 21.20
C SER A 401 -23.94 30.31 21.83
N SER A 402 -24.19 29.80 23.04
CA SER A 402 -23.29 28.83 23.69
C SER A 402 -23.25 27.49 22.94
N LEU A 403 -24.37 27.03 22.37
CA LEU A 403 -24.43 25.86 21.49
C LEU A 403 -23.76 26.12 20.13
N ALA A 404 -24.04 27.24 19.49
CA ALA A 404 -23.51 27.58 18.15
C ALA A 404 -21.98 27.70 18.13
N VAL A 405 -21.34 28.12 19.22
CA VAL A 405 -19.87 28.12 19.38
C VAL A 405 -19.30 26.69 19.39
N LEU A 406 -20.07 25.70 19.84
CA LEU A 406 -19.67 24.30 19.99
C LEU A 406 -19.99 23.42 18.77
N GLU A 407 -20.94 23.82 17.91
CA GLU A 407 -21.33 23.12 16.66
C GLU A 407 -20.20 23.03 15.60
N ARG A 408 -19.04 23.62 15.89
CA ARG A 408 -17.83 23.60 15.06
C ARG A 408 -17.17 22.22 14.98
N THR A 409 -16.78 21.81 13.78
CA THR A 409 -16.12 20.52 13.49
C THR A 409 -14.60 20.62 13.25
N ASP A 410 -14.00 21.82 13.32
CA ASP A 410 -12.56 22.03 13.09
C ASP A 410 -11.72 21.83 14.37
N GLY A 411 -10.70 20.97 14.33
CA GLY A 411 -9.81 20.74 15.47
C GLY A 411 -9.10 19.38 15.41
N ASP A 412 -8.41 19.05 16.50
CA ASP A 412 -7.89 17.70 16.75
C ASP A 412 -8.88 16.84 17.57
N LEU A 413 -8.50 15.58 17.84
CA LEU A 413 -9.34 14.65 18.60
C LEU A 413 -9.72 15.18 19.98
N ASP A 414 -8.78 15.83 20.68
CA ASP A 414 -9.00 16.30 22.05
C ASP A 414 -9.86 17.56 22.07
N THR A 415 -9.71 18.46 21.09
CA THR A 415 -10.63 19.58 20.82
C THR A 415 -12.06 19.10 20.55
N LEU A 416 -12.22 18.10 19.68
CA LEU A 416 -13.54 17.55 19.34
C LEU A 416 -14.18 16.83 20.54
N MET A 417 -13.42 16.05 21.30
CA MET A 417 -13.90 15.44 22.55
C MET A 417 -14.30 16.49 23.59
N ALA A 418 -13.53 17.57 23.75
CA ALA A 418 -13.87 18.67 24.64
C ALA A 418 -15.19 19.35 24.23
N ARG A 419 -15.41 19.57 22.92
CA ARG A 419 -16.69 20.09 22.41
C ARG A 419 -17.87 19.16 22.68
N ILE A 420 -17.79 17.86 22.38
CA ILE A 420 -18.85 16.90 22.74
C ILE A 420 -19.14 16.93 24.24
N THR A 421 -18.09 17.00 25.06
CA THR A 421 -18.21 17.05 26.52
C THR A 421 -18.93 18.31 27.01
N ALA A 422 -18.70 19.46 26.38
CA ALA A 422 -19.42 20.71 26.66
C ALA A 422 -20.86 20.71 26.10
N ILE A 423 -21.09 20.15 24.90
CA ILE A 423 -22.42 20.01 24.28
C ILE A 423 -23.36 19.21 25.19
N ARG A 424 -22.87 18.15 25.85
CA ARG A 424 -23.68 17.37 26.81
C ARG A 424 -24.17 18.18 28.00
N VAL A 425 -23.36 19.10 28.52
CA VAL A 425 -23.79 20.00 29.60
C VAL A 425 -24.96 20.86 29.11
N TRP A 426 -24.86 21.41 27.90
CA TRP A 426 -25.94 22.18 27.28
C TRP A 426 -27.14 21.33 26.86
N ALA A 427 -26.98 20.06 26.49
CA ALA A 427 -28.07 19.13 26.21
C ALA A 427 -28.86 18.77 27.48
N TYR A 428 -28.18 18.55 28.60
CA TYR A 428 -28.81 18.39 29.92
C TYR A 428 -29.59 19.65 30.34
N ILE A 429 -29.00 20.83 30.15
CA ILE A 429 -29.68 22.12 30.41
C ILE A 429 -30.89 22.28 29.48
N ALA A 430 -30.77 21.96 28.18
CA ALA A 430 -31.87 22.04 27.22
C ALA A 430 -33.00 21.03 27.53
N ALA A 431 -32.71 19.89 28.15
CA ALA A 431 -33.71 18.91 28.60
C ALA A 431 -34.58 19.40 29.77
N ARG A 432 -34.18 20.48 30.47
CA ARG A 432 -34.99 21.17 31.49
C ARG A 432 -36.04 22.07 30.82
N ASN A 433 -37.13 21.45 30.37
CA ASN A 433 -38.32 22.13 29.81
C ASN A 433 -38.88 23.25 30.70
N ASP A 434 -38.64 23.16 32.01
CA ASP A 434 -39.03 24.15 32.99
C ASP A 434 -38.10 25.38 33.00
N TRP A 435 -36.81 25.23 32.72
CA TRP A 435 -35.80 26.30 32.75
C TRP A 435 -35.76 27.17 31.48
N ILE A 436 -36.24 26.66 30.35
CA ILE A 436 -36.06 27.26 29.02
C ILE A 436 -37.41 27.44 28.31
N ASP A 437 -37.52 28.44 27.44
CA ASP A 437 -38.63 28.60 26.51
C ASP A 437 -38.26 28.05 25.13
N ASP A 438 -39.21 27.35 24.48
CA ASP A 438 -38.96 26.58 23.24
C ASP A 438 -37.85 25.52 23.39
N ALA A 439 -37.85 24.83 24.53
CA ALA A 439 -36.92 23.75 24.85
C ALA A 439 -36.84 22.63 23.79
N PRO A 440 -37.93 22.19 23.11
CA PRO A 440 -37.83 21.17 22.05
C PRO A 440 -36.94 21.59 20.87
N SER A 441 -36.92 22.88 20.52
CA SER A 441 -36.07 23.43 19.46
C SER A 441 -34.60 23.39 19.88
N LEU A 442 -34.29 23.86 21.10
CA LEU A 442 -32.93 23.82 21.64
C LEU A 442 -32.41 22.39 21.91
N GLN A 443 -33.28 21.43 22.23
CA GLN A 443 -32.94 20.01 22.28
C GLN A 443 -32.60 19.43 20.90
N ALA A 444 -33.27 19.90 19.83
CA ALA A 444 -32.94 19.53 18.46
C ALA A 444 -31.61 20.16 18.00
N ASP A 445 -31.34 21.43 18.34
CA ASP A 445 -30.06 22.10 18.08
C ASP A 445 -28.90 21.41 18.83
N ALA A 446 -29.06 21.13 20.13
CA ALA A 446 -28.06 20.41 20.92
C ALA A 446 -27.79 19.00 20.39
N ARG A 447 -28.82 18.29 19.92
CA ARG A 447 -28.68 16.98 19.26
C ARG A 447 -27.92 17.09 17.94
N ARG A 448 -28.25 18.07 17.09
CA ARG A 448 -27.55 18.33 15.82
C ARG A 448 -26.07 18.62 16.05
N ALA A 449 -25.75 19.41 17.08
CA ALA A 449 -24.37 19.66 17.49
C ALA A 449 -23.68 18.40 18.04
N GLU A 450 -24.31 17.58 18.90
CA GLU A 450 -23.71 16.31 19.35
C GLU A 450 -23.47 15.39 18.14
N ASP A 451 -24.42 15.25 17.21
CA ASP A 451 -24.30 14.43 16.01
C ASP A 451 -23.16 14.91 15.08
N MET A 452 -23.11 16.20 14.72
CA MET A 452 -22.11 16.76 13.80
C MET A 452 -20.68 16.62 14.34
N VAL A 453 -20.46 16.94 15.62
CA VAL A 453 -19.13 16.81 16.23
C VAL A 453 -18.78 15.33 16.48
N SER A 454 -19.77 14.46 16.68
CA SER A 454 -19.57 13.00 16.79
C SER A 454 -19.12 12.36 15.48
N ASP A 455 -19.67 12.79 14.35
CA ASP A 455 -19.30 12.26 13.04
C ASP A 455 -17.92 12.77 12.62
N ALA A 456 -17.63 14.08 12.80
CA ALA A 456 -16.28 14.62 12.59
C ALA A 456 -15.23 13.91 13.48
N LEU A 457 -15.57 13.59 14.73
CA LEU A 457 -14.69 12.80 15.61
C LEU A 457 -14.54 11.34 15.12
N HIS A 458 -15.59 10.71 14.62
CA HIS A 458 -15.51 9.36 14.04
C HIS A 458 -14.63 9.33 12.79
N GLU A 459 -14.78 10.30 11.89
CA GLU A 459 -13.94 10.45 10.69
C GLU A 459 -12.47 10.68 11.07
N THR A 460 -12.21 11.56 12.03
CA THR A 460 -10.84 11.86 12.49
C THR A 460 -10.19 10.65 13.18
N LEU A 461 -10.93 9.91 14.02
CA LEU A 461 -10.46 8.65 14.60
C LEU A 461 -10.13 7.61 13.51
N THR A 462 -11.02 7.45 12.53
CA THR A 462 -10.86 6.47 11.45
C THR A 462 -9.65 6.82 10.56
N ALA A 463 -9.51 8.08 10.16
CA ALA A 463 -8.36 8.55 9.38
C ALA A 463 -7.01 8.42 10.12
N ARG A 464 -7.00 8.55 11.46
CA ARG A 464 -5.78 8.39 12.27
C ARG A 464 -5.44 6.92 12.56
N PHE A 465 -6.42 6.06 12.81
CA PHE A 465 -6.21 4.72 13.38
C PHE A 465 -6.60 3.54 12.48
N VAL A 466 -7.20 3.77 11.31
CA VAL A 466 -7.59 2.72 10.35
C VAL A 466 -6.98 2.97 8.98
N ASP A 467 -5.96 2.17 8.62
CA ASP A 467 -5.57 2.04 7.23
C ASP A 467 -6.43 0.97 6.54
N ARG A 468 -7.45 1.43 5.79
CA ARG A 468 -8.40 0.55 5.10
C ARG A 468 -7.73 -0.36 4.06
N ARG A 469 -6.57 0.02 3.52
CA ARG A 469 -5.83 -0.80 2.53
C ARG A 469 -5.10 -1.94 3.23
N ALA A 470 -4.33 -1.62 4.27
CA ALA A 470 -3.57 -2.61 5.03
C ALA A 470 -4.48 -3.56 5.83
N ALA A 471 -5.57 -3.07 6.44
CA ALA A 471 -6.53 -3.92 7.16
C ALA A 471 -7.20 -4.95 6.23
N HIS A 472 -7.62 -4.54 5.03
CA HIS A 472 -8.21 -5.45 4.04
C HIS A 472 -7.19 -6.45 3.47
N LEU A 473 -5.92 -6.05 3.31
CA LEU A 473 -4.82 -6.95 2.90
C LEU A 473 -4.56 -8.03 3.96
N ILE A 474 -4.43 -7.64 5.23
CA ILE A 474 -4.13 -8.56 6.33
C ILE A 474 -5.26 -9.56 6.57
N ARG A 475 -6.53 -9.11 6.47
CA ARG A 475 -7.70 -10.01 6.53
C ARG A 475 -7.62 -11.14 5.50
N LYS A 476 -7.20 -10.84 4.25
CA LYS A 476 -6.98 -11.85 3.19
C LYS A 476 -5.67 -12.65 3.32
N MET A 477 -4.93 -12.50 4.41
CA MET A 477 -3.81 -13.37 4.79
C MET A 477 -4.21 -14.39 5.88
N ASP A 478 -5.11 -14.03 6.79
CA ASP A 478 -5.61 -14.92 7.84
C ASP A 478 -6.81 -15.78 7.36
N ASP A 479 -7.70 -15.26 6.50
CA ASP A 479 -8.81 -16.01 5.85
C ASP A 479 -8.26 -17.00 4.77
N THR A 480 -7.55 -18.05 5.21
CA THR A 480 -6.96 -19.08 4.34
C THR A 480 -7.91 -20.23 4.01
N GLU A 481 -8.77 -20.07 2.99
CA GLU A 481 -9.08 -21.17 2.05
C GLU A 481 -9.78 -20.76 0.74
N GLU A 482 -10.50 -19.64 0.67
CA GLU A 482 -11.23 -19.24 -0.56
C GLU A 482 -10.36 -18.53 -1.63
N GLU A 483 -10.83 -18.56 -2.89
CA GLU A 483 -10.01 -18.24 -4.06
C GLU A 483 -9.86 -16.74 -4.35
N LEU A 484 -8.65 -16.21 -4.23
CA LEU A 484 -8.28 -14.88 -4.72
C LEU A 484 -8.55 -14.74 -6.23
N LEU A 485 -9.50 -13.88 -6.59
CA LEU A 485 -9.86 -13.54 -7.97
C LEU A 485 -8.85 -12.54 -8.55
N SER A 486 -7.77 -13.10 -9.09
CA SER A 486 -6.72 -12.36 -9.80
C SER A 486 -6.88 -12.49 -11.33
N ALA A 487 -7.00 -11.37 -12.04
CA ALA A 487 -7.19 -11.32 -13.49
C ALA A 487 -6.27 -10.28 -14.15
N VAL A 488 -5.74 -10.58 -15.33
CA VAL A 488 -5.03 -9.59 -16.16
C VAL A 488 -6.06 -8.94 -17.09
N THR A 489 -6.13 -7.59 -17.11
CA THR A 489 -7.11 -6.87 -17.94
C THR A 489 -6.71 -6.88 -19.41
N ARG A 490 -7.64 -6.48 -20.29
CA ARG A 490 -7.38 -6.29 -21.74
C ARG A 490 -6.42 -5.12 -22.05
N ARG A 491 -5.69 -4.60 -21.06
CA ARG A 491 -4.62 -3.60 -21.19
C ARG A 491 -3.27 -4.08 -20.60
N GLY A 492 -3.18 -5.34 -20.14
CA GLY A 492 -1.96 -5.88 -19.54
C GLY A 492 -1.69 -5.46 -18.10
N GLU A 493 -2.60 -4.70 -17.51
CA GLU A 493 -2.68 -4.36 -16.08
C GLU A 493 -3.11 -5.60 -15.29
N VAL A 494 -2.40 -5.91 -14.20
CA VAL A 494 -2.75 -7.00 -13.28
C VAL A 494 -3.71 -6.44 -12.24
N VAL A 495 -4.90 -7.02 -12.19
CA VAL A 495 -5.93 -6.67 -11.21
C VAL A 495 -6.14 -7.84 -10.25
N VAL A 496 -6.00 -7.56 -8.96
CA VAL A 496 -6.33 -8.50 -7.88
C VAL A 496 -7.53 -7.93 -7.16
N GLU A 497 -8.64 -8.68 -7.08
CA GLU A 497 -9.82 -8.27 -6.30
C GLU A 497 -10.34 -6.87 -6.70
N GLY A 498 -10.39 -6.59 -8.00
CA GLY A 498 -10.85 -5.31 -8.56
C GLY A 498 -9.85 -4.15 -8.52
N HIS A 499 -8.71 -4.31 -7.87
CA HIS A 499 -7.69 -3.25 -7.72
C HIS A 499 -6.45 -3.52 -8.60
N PRO A 500 -5.91 -2.53 -9.33
CA PRO A 500 -4.66 -2.68 -10.07
C PRO A 500 -3.47 -2.77 -9.11
N VAL A 501 -2.50 -3.64 -9.43
CA VAL A 501 -1.30 -3.88 -8.61
C VAL A 501 0.02 -3.75 -9.37
N GLY A 502 -0.01 -3.34 -10.64
CA GLY A 502 1.12 -3.37 -11.56
C GLY A 502 0.73 -3.77 -12.98
N HIS A 503 1.67 -3.68 -13.91
CA HIS A 503 1.47 -3.94 -15.32
C HIS A 503 2.48 -4.97 -15.88
N VAL A 504 2.06 -5.73 -16.89
CA VAL A 504 2.85 -6.83 -17.48
C VAL A 504 3.41 -6.40 -18.82
N LYS A 505 4.73 -6.23 -18.89
CA LYS A 505 5.46 -5.71 -20.05
C LYS A 505 6.26 -6.84 -20.69
N GLY A 506 5.82 -7.30 -21.86
CA GLY A 506 6.32 -8.53 -22.47
C GLY A 506 6.08 -9.72 -21.53
N PHE A 507 7.15 -10.21 -20.89
CA PHE A 507 7.14 -11.32 -19.92
C PHE A 507 7.60 -10.91 -18.50
N ALA A 508 7.82 -9.62 -18.26
CA ALA A 508 8.13 -9.06 -16.94
C ALA A 508 6.88 -8.45 -16.29
N PHE A 509 6.89 -8.37 -14.96
CA PHE A 509 5.88 -7.66 -14.17
C PHE A 509 6.54 -6.43 -13.56
N GLU A 510 6.03 -5.25 -13.90
CA GLU A 510 6.45 -3.95 -13.37
C GLU A 510 5.36 -3.53 -12.36
N PRO A 511 5.61 -3.63 -11.03
CA PRO A 511 4.64 -3.23 -10.02
C PRO A 511 4.50 -1.71 -9.96
N ASP A 512 3.27 -1.21 -9.82
CA ASP A 512 3.00 0.22 -9.72
C ASP A 512 3.33 0.70 -8.29
N SER A 513 4.54 1.24 -8.10
CA SER A 513 5.10 1.49 -6.76
C SER A 513 5.30 2.97 -6.43
N GLU A 514 4.41 3.52 -5.60
CA GLU A 514 4.77 4.49 -4.56
C GLU A 514 4.13 4.05 -3.22
N THR A 515 4.91 4.11 -2.14
CA THR A 515 4.56 3.69 -0.76
C THR A 515 3.90 2.31 -0.60
N VAL A 516 4.74 1.26 -0.53
CA VAL A 516 4.37 -0.14 -0.19
C VAL A 516 5.55 -0.76 0.58
N ASP A 517 5.30 -1.49 1.67
CA ASP A 517 6.36 -2.13 2.47
C ASP A 517 6.91 -3.42 1.81
N GLU A 518 8.14 -3.83 2.15
CA GLU A 518 8.81 -4.96 1.47
C GLU A 518 8.11 -6.32 1.71
N GLU A 519 7.34 -6.47 2.80
CA GLU A 519 6.47 -7.64 3.02
C GLU A 519 5.19 -7.58 2.16
N GLU A 520 4.54 -6.42 2.05
CA GLU A 520 3.38 -6.22 1.16
C GLU A 520 3.76 -6.47 -0.30
N ARG A 521 4.92 -5.95 -0.73
CA ARG A 521 5.50 -6.18 -2.06
C ARG A 521 5.63 -7.68 -2.35
N ARG A 522 6.03 -8.48 -1.36
CA ARG A 522 6.15 -9.94 -1.47
C ARG A 522 4.79 -10.64 -1.58
N VAL A 523 3.74 -10.11 -0.95
CA VAL A 523 2.35 -10.59 -1.09
C VAL A 523 1.78 -10.23 -2.47
N VAL A 524 1.97 -8.98 -2.91
CA VAL A 524 1.58 -8.51 -4.26
C VAL A 524 2.24 -9.36 -5.35
N LEU A 525 3.56 -9.60 -5.26
CA LEU A 525 4.27 -10.49 -6.18
C LEU A 525 3.71 -11.92 -6.16
N ARG A 526 3.33 -12.46 -4.99
CA ARG A 526 2.71 -13.80 -4.89
C ARG A 526 1.33 -13.87 -5.55
N ALA A 527 0.51 -12.83 -5.42
CA ALA A 527 -0.80 -12.74 -6.06
C ALA A 527 -0.67 -12.53 -7.58
N ALA A 528 0.15 -11.57 -8.01
CA ALA A 528 0.44 -11.33 -9.43
C ALA A 528 1.01 -12.59 -10.12
N ARG A 529 1.90 -13.33 -9.44
CA ARG A 529 2.43 -14.61 -9.95
C ARG A 529 1.33 -15.62 -10.25
N ARG A 530 0.26 -15.71 -9.44
CA ARG A 530 -0.88 -16.62 -9.69
C ARG A 530 -1.68 -16.21 -10.93
N ALA A 531 -1.94 -14.92 -11.11
CA ALA A 531 -2.57 -14.39 -12.34
C ALA A 531 -1.73 -14.67 -13.60
N LEU A 532 -0.41 -14.50 -13.49
CA LEU A 532 0.54 -14.62 -14.60
C LEU A 532 0.69 -16.06 -15.12
N VAL A 533 0.40 -17.10 -14.31
CA VAL A 533 0.41 -18.50 -14.79
C VAL A 533 -0.53 -18.70 -15.97
N ALA A 534 -1.68 -18.01 -16.00
CA ALA A 534 -2.67 -18.13 -17.08
C ALA A 534 -2.34 -17.25 -18.31
N GLU A 535 -1.83 -16.03 -18.09
CA GLU A 535 -1.58 -15.06 -19.17
C GLU A 535 -0.25 -15.30 -19.91
N ILE A 536 0.80 -15.78 -19.23
CA ILE A 536 2.12 -15.98 -19.86
C ILE A 536 2.07 -16.98 -21.02
N PRO A 537 1.42 -18.17 -20.93
CA PRO A 537 1.25 -19.06 -22.07
C PRO A 537 0.53 -18.41 -23.27
N ARG A 538 -0.44 -17.52 -23.01
CA ARG A 538 -1.13 -16.75 -24.07
C ARG A 538 -0.18 -15.77 -24.75
N ARG A 539 0.68 -15.09 -23.98
CA ARG A 539 1.70 -14.17 -24.51
C ARG A 539 2.81 -14.87 -25.29
N VAL A 540 3.22 -16.08 -24.87
CA VAL A 540 4.15 -16.91 -25.64
C VAL A 540 3.55 -17.22 -27.03
N ALA A 541 2.30 -17.66 -27.08
CA ALA A 541 1.60 -17.92 -28.35
C ALA A 541 1.41 -16.65 -29.21
N MET A 542 1.18 -15.49 -28.58
CA MET A 542 1.15 -14.20 -29.29
C MET A 542 2.50 -13.82 -29.90
N LEU A 543 3.63 -14.13 -29.24
CA LEU A 543 4.98 -13.87 -29.77
C LEU A 543 5.31 -14.83 -30.92
N GLU A 544 4.95 -16.11 -30.81
CA GLU A 544 5.11 -17.09 -31.89
C GLU A 544 4.35 -16.67 -33.15
N ALA A 545 3.08 -16.28 -33.00
CA ALA A 545 2.22 -15.83 -34.08
C ALA A 545 2.50 -14.38 -34.55
N ALA A 546 3.41 -13.65 -33.89
CA ALA A 546 3.78 -12.31 -34.30
C ALA A 546 4.50 -12.33 -35.65
N LYS A 547 4.28 -11.28 -36.45
CA LYS A 547 4.96 -11.06 -37.73
C LYS A 547 6.37 -10.48 -37.51
N ASP A 548 7.23 -10.61 -38.51
CA ASP A 548 8.64 -10.18 -38.43
C ASP A 548 8.86 -8.66 -38.35
N ASP A 549 7.81 -7.86 -38.58
CA ASP A 549 7.76 -6.40 -38.37
C ASP A 549 7.42 -5.99 -36.93
N ALA A 550 6.96 -6.94 -36.10
CA ALA A 550 6.74 -6.74 -34.67
C ALA A 550 8.02 -6.81 -33.82
N PHE A 551 9.18 -7.06 -34.43
CA PHE A 551 10.47 -7.23 -33.74
C PHE A 551 11.52 -6.24 -34.25
N ALA A 552 12.35 -5.71 -33.35
CA ALA A 552 13.44 -4.80 -33.67
C ALA A 552 14.68 -5.01 -32.79
N LEU A 553 15.83 -4.49 -33.23
CA LEU A 553 17.08 -4.47 -32.44
C LEU A 553 17.32 -3.08 -31.84
N THR A 554 17.56 -3.00 -30.53
CA THR A 554 18.06 -1.79 -29.86
C THR A 554 19.56 -1.59 -30.17
N PRO A 555 20.11 -0.37 -30.00
CA PRO A 555 21.57 -0.17 -30.06
C PRO A 555 22.33 -0.96 -28.97
N SER A 556 21.64 -1.31 -27.88
CA SER A 556 22.13 -2.09 -26.74
C SER A 556 21.99 -3.62 -26.90
N HIS A 557 21.92 -4.11 -28.14
CA HIS A 557 21.85 -5.54 -28.51
C HIS A 557 20.63 -6.31 -27.98
N LYS A 558 19.54 -5.62 -27.66
CA LYS A 558 18.30 -6.26 -27.20
C LYS A 558 17.30 -6.41 -28.35
N ILE A 559 16.51 -7.48 -28.30
CA ILE A 559 15.35 -7.67 -29.18
C ILE A 559 14.13 -7.10 -28.44
N THR A 560 13.49 -6.11 -29.04
CA THR A 560 12.17 -5.63 -28.61
C THR A 560 11.07 -6.33 -29.39
N TRP A 561 9.92 -6.50 -28.73
CA TRP A 561 8.67 -6.99 -29.28
C TRP A 561 7.60 -5.92 -29.10
N ALA A 562 6.99 -5.49 -30.21
CA ALA A 562 5.84 -4.60 -30.24
C ALA A 562 4.55 -5.42 -30.35
N TYR A 563 3.61 -5.24 -29.42
CA TYR A 563 2.38 -6.04 -29.33
C TYR A 563 1.18 -5.19 -28.90
N SER A 564 -0.03 -5.71 -29.15
CA SER A 564 -1.27 -5.09 -28.67
C SER A 564 -2.13 -6.11 -27.93
N HIS A 565 -2.75 -5.67 -26.84
CA HIS A 565 -3.67 -6.48 -26.04
C HIS A 565 -5.04 -6.68 -26.72
N ALA A 566 -5.38 -5.82 -27.69
CA ALA A 566 -6.62 -5.90 -28.43
C ALA A 566 -6.41 -6.57 -29.80
N PRO A 567 -7.20 -7.59 -30.17
CA PRO A 567 -7.16 -8.14 -31.53
C PRO A 567 -7.56 -7.05 -32.53
N ASN A 568 -6.80 -6.96 -33.63
CA ASN A 568 -7.00 -6.04 -34.77
C ASN A 568 -6.66 -4.55 -34.53
N MET A 569 -5.89 -4.18 -33.49
CA MET A 569 -5.33 -2.82 -33.41
C MET A 569 -4.15 -2.64 -34.41
N PRO A 570 -3.95 -1.47 -35.05
CA PRO A 570 -2.84 -1.27 -35.99
C PRO A 570 -1.45 -1.33 -35.33
N ALA A 571 -0.47 -1.86 -36.05
CA ALA A 571 0.94 -1.82 -35.63
C ALA A 571 1.43 -0.36 -35.56
N GLY A 572 1.79 0.09 -34.35
CA GLY A 572 2.17 1.47 -34.06
C GLY A 572 1.48 2.10 -32.86
N LEU A 573 0.38 1.50 -32.37
CA LEU A 573 -0.36 1.97 -31.18
C LEU A 573 -0.44 0.88 -30.08
N GLY A 574 0.67 0.18 -29.84
CA GLY A 574 0.78 -0.91 -28.87
C GLY A 574 2.04 -0.81 -28.00
N ASP A 575 2.11 -1.65 -26.97
CA ASP A 575 3.25 -1.71 -26.06
C ASP A 575 4.51 -2.21 -26.76
N ILE A 576 5.67 -1.76 -26.30
CA ILE A 576 6.97 -2.27 -26.72
C ILE A 576 7.71 -2.76 -25.46
N ALA A 577 8.12 -4.03 -25.49
CA ALA A 577 8.88 -4.66 -24.40
C ALA A 577 10.19 -5.26 -24.91
N GLU A 578 11.23 -5.22 -24.09
CA GLU A 578 12.45 -6.00 -24.32
C GLU A 578 12.16 -7.47 -23.95
N VAL A 579 12.50 -8.43 -24.83
CA VAL A 579 12.18 -9.86 -24.61
C VAL A 579 13.41 -10.78 -24.67
N ALA A 580 14.45 -10.38 -25.38
CA ALA A 580 15.71 -11.12 -25.48
C ALA A 580 16.89 -10.15 -25.68
N LYS A 581 18.10 -10.69 -25.61
CA LYS A 581 19.34 -10.00 -26.00
C LYS A 581 20.20 -10.91 -26.87
N LEU A 582 21.07 -10.29 -27.67
CA LEU A 582 22.03 -11.00 -28.49
C LEU A 582 23.30 -11.32 -27.70
N LYS A 583 23.92 -12.44 -28.03
CA LYS A 583 25.28 -12.82 -27.64
C LYS A 583 26.13 -13.08 -28.89
N PRO A 584 27.45 -12.83 -28.84
CA PRO A 584 28.37 -13.37 -29.85
C PRO A 584 28.18 -14.89 -30.00
N GLY A 585 28.09 -15.36 -31.24
CA GLY A 585 28.05 -16.79 -31.57
C GLY A 585 29.36 -17.27 -32.18
N SER A 586 29.31 -18.40 -32.89
CA SER A 586 30.50 -19.05 -33.48
C SER A 586 31.04 -18.33 -34.72
N GLU A 587 30.29 -17.40 -35.31
CA GLU A 587 30.69 -16.60 -36.47
C GLU A 587 30.17 -15.16 -36.32
N PRO A 588 30.86 -14.15 -36.89
CA PRO A 588 30.40 -12.75 -36.86
C PRO A 588 28.97 -12.51 -37.35
N SER A 589 28.49 -13.37 -38.24
CA SER A 589 27.17 -13.33 -38.88
C SER A 589 26.15 -14.30 -38.29
N LYS A 590 26.49 -15.03 -37.21
CA LYS A 590 25.60 -15.98 -36.50
C LYS A 590 25.53 -15.66 -35.00
N PRO A 591 24.95 -14.52 -34.59
CA PRO A 591 24.70 -14.20 -33.19
C PRO A 591 23.75 -15.21 -32.54
N GLN A 592 23.90 -15.44 -31.23
CA GLN A 592 22.98 -16.25 -30.42
C GLN A 592 21.91 -15.36 -29.79
N VAL A 593 20.68 -15.88 -29.64
CA VAL A 593 19.59 -15.23 -28.92
C VAL A 593 19.51 -15.79 -27.50
N GLU A 594 19.52 -14.91 -26.50
CA GLU A 594 19.29 -15.22 -25.09
C GLU A 594 18.02 -14.50 -24.60
N VAL A 595 16.97 -15.26 -24.30
CA VAL A 595 15.71 -14.72 -23.75
C VAL A 595 15.97 -14.10 -22.38
N LEU A 596 15.36 -12.94 -22.10
CA LEU A 596 15.55 -12.26 -20.82
C LEU A 596 14.97 -13.09 -19.66
N ALA A 597 15.62 -13.02 -18.51
CA ALA A 597 15.20 -13.78 -17.33
C ALA A 597 13.88 -13.26 -16.79
N SER A 598 12.86 -14.13 -16.77
CA SER A 598 11.57 -13.90 -16.11
C SER A 598 11.28 -15.06 -15.16
N GLU A 599 10.79 -14.77 -13.96
CA GLU A 599 10.40 -15.79 -12.97
C GLU A 599 9.09 -16.52 -13.32
N PHE A 600 8.40 -16.06 -14.38
CA PHE A 600 7.13 -16.60 -14.86
C PHE A 600 7.28 -17.50 -16.10
N LEU A 601 8.42 -17.42 -16.80
CA LEU A 601 8.70 -18.25 -17.99
C LEU A 601 9.34 -19.60 -17.59
N ASP A 602 8.72 -20.71 -17.98
CA ASP A 602 9.31 -22.06 -17.87
C ASP A 602 10.39 -22.34 -18.94
N GLY A 603 11.10 -23.47 -18.81
CA GLY A 603 12.19 -23.83 -19.73
C GLY A 603 11.75 -24.07 -21.19
N ALA A 604 10.57 -24.67 -21.40
CA ALA A 604 10.04 -24.93 -22.74
C ALA A 604 9.48 -23.66 -23.39
N GLN A 605 8.86 -22.78 -22.61
CA GLN A 605 8.44 -21.44 -23.05
C GLN A 605 9.63 -20.58 -23.48
N ARG A 606 10.72 -20.57 -22.69
CA ARG A 606 11.96 -19.86 -23.06
C ARG A 606 12.54 -20.40 -24.36
N GLU A 607 12.57 -21.71 -24.54
CA GLU A 607 13.14 -22.34 -25.74
C GLU A 607 12.30 -22.03 -26.99
N ARG A 608 10.96 -22.04 -26.89
CA ARG A 608 10.05 -21.62 -27.96
C ARG A 608 10.24 -20.14 -28.36
N ILE A 609 10.35 -19.24 -27.38
CA ILE A 609 10.68 -17.82 -27.65
C ILE A 609 12.06 -17.71 -28.32
N ARG A 610 13.07 -18.42 -27.81
CA ARG A 610 14.43 -18.44 -28.35
C ARG A 610 14.44 -18.90 -29.81
N GLU A 611 13.70 -19.95 -30.13
CA GLU A 611 13.56 -20.49 -31.49
C GLU A 611 12.89 -19.47 -32.43
N ARG A 612 11.70 -18.95 -32.09
CA ARG A 612 10.99 -17.95 -32.92
C ARG A 612 11.85 -16.71 -33.22
N LEU A 613 12.56 -16.21 -32.21
CA LEU A 613 13.42 -15.03 -32.34
C LEU A 613 14.72 -15.35 -33.09
N ALA A 614 15.27 -16.56 -32.97
CA ALA A 614 16.40 -16.99 -33.78
C ALA A 614 16.03 -17.12 -35.26
N THR A 615 14.85 -17.70 -35.58
CA THR A 615 14.33 -17.77 -36.96
C THR A 615 14.12 -16.37 -37.56
N TRP A 616 13.58 -15.42 -36.77
CA TRP A 616 13.47 -14.02 -37.20
C TRP A 616 14.84 -13.39 -37.48
N LEU A 617 15.81 -13.59 -36.58
CA LEU A 617 17.15 -13.02 -36.70
C LEU A 617 17.92 -13.61 -37.88
N GLU A 618 17.80 -14.91 -38.14
CA GLU A 618 18.35 -15.55 -39.33
C GLU A 618 17.68 -15.01 -40.60
N ALA A 619 16.36 -14.85 -40.62
CA ALA A 619 15.64 -14.25 -41.75
C ALA A 619 16.06 -12.79 -42.00
N LEU A 620 16.26 -12.00 -40.95
CA LEU A 620 16.77 -10.62 -41.00
C LEU A 620 18.20 -10.59 -41.59
N ILE A 621 19.10 -11.42 -41.09
CA ILE A 621 20.49 -11.52 -41.56
C ILE A 621 20.53 -12.01 -43.02
N LYS A 622 19.72 -13.02 -43.38
CA LYS A 622 19.60 -13.54 -44.75
C LYS A 622 19.00 -12.49 -45.71
N ARG A 623 18.10 -11.63 -45.24
CA ARG A 623 17.47 -10.56 -46.05
C ARG A 623 18.43 -9.40 -46.32
N GLU A 624 19.10 -8.88 -45.30
CA GLU A 624 19.94 -7.67 -45.43
C GLU A 624 21.40 -8.00 -45.81
N LEU A 625 21.91 -9.18 -45.48
CA LEU A 625 23.31 -9.62 -45.74
C LEU A 625 23.42 -10.82 -46.71
N GLY A 626 22.30 -11.30 -47.27
CA GLY A 626 22.22 -12.45 -48.18
C GLY A 626 23.20 -12.43 -49.36
N ALA A 627 23.56 -11.25 -49.85
CA ALA A 627 24.53 -11.08 -50.92
C ALA A 627 25.95 -11.56 -50.55
N ILE A 628 26.34 -11.51 -49.27
CA ILE A 628 27.66 -11.96 -48.79
C ILE A 628 27.72 -13.49 -48.89
N PHE A 629 26.74 -14.20 -48.30
CA PHE A 629 26.65 -15.66 -48.37
C PHE A 629 26.45 -16.17 -49.81
N THR A 630 25.77 -15.39 -50.67
CA THR A 630 25.61 -15.71 -52.10
C THR A 630 26.95 -15.62 -52.85
N ALA A 631 27.80 -14.64 -52.50
CA ALA A 631 29.15 -14.54 -53.07
C ALA A 631 30.08 -15.64 -52.54
N GLU A 632 29.97 -15.98 -51.24
CA GLU A 632 30.70 -17.10 -50.62
C GLU A 632 30.35 -18.45 -51.24
N GLY A 633 29.06 -18.76 -51.39
CA GLY A 633 28.60 -19.99 -52.01
C GLY A 633 29.12 -20.17 -53.44
N LYS A 634 29.11 -19.10 -54.25
CA LYS A 634 29.70 -19.11 -55.61
C LYS A 634 31.23 -19.17 -55.60
N ALA A 635 31.88 -18.62 -54.58
CA ALA A 635 33.33 -18.73 -54.41
C ALA A 635 33.78 -20.15 -54.02
N ALA A 636 32.89 -21.00 -53.49
CA ALA A 636 33.22 -22.39 -53.15
C ALA A 636 33.64 -23.21 -54.38
N GLU A 637 33.17 -22.87 -55.58
CA GLU A 637 33.48 -23.58 -56.84
C GLU A 637 34.92 -23.32 -57.34
N ASP A 638 35.58 -22.24 -56.92
CA ASP A 638 36.93 -21.87 -57.35
C ASP A 638 37.85 -21.60 -56.16
N ASN A 639 38.87 -22.45 -55.98
CA ASN A 639 39.86 -22.33 -54.91
C ASN A 639 40.54 -20.94 -54.83
N THR A 640 40.63 -20.19 -55.93
CA THR A 640 41.21 -18.84 -55.97
C THR A 640 40.26 -17.76 -55.43
N LEU A 641 38.95 -18.02 -55.39
CA LEU A 641 37.92 -17.10 -54.88
C LEU A 641 37.59 -17.33 -53.39
N ARG A 642 37.78 -18.56 -52.88
CA ARG A 642 37.49 -18.93 -51.49
C ARG A 642 38.15 -18.01 -50.47
N GLY A 643 39.44 -17.69 -50.62
CA GLY A 643 40.17 -16.81 -49.70
C GLY A 643 39.58 -15.40 -49.57
N PRO A 644 39.45 -14.65 -50.68
CA PRO A 644 38.78 -13.35 -50.71
C PRO A 644 37.34 -13.38 -50.17
N ALA A 645 36.56 -14.41 -50.48
CA ALA A 645 35.18 -14.52 -50.01
C ALA A 645 35.08 -14.83 -48.50
N PHE A 646 35.92 -15.73 -47.99
CA PHE A 646 36.03 -16.02 -46.55
C PHE A 646 36.44 -14.76 -45.76
N ARG A 647 37.43 -14.00 -46.25
CA ARG A 647 37.83 -12.72 -45.63
C ARG A 647 36.65 -11.74 -45.55
N LEU A 648 35.83 -11.65 -46.60
CA LEU A 648 34.62 -10.82 -46.58
C LEU A 648 33.55 -11.36 -45.62
N ARG A 649 33.43 -12.66 -45.42
CA ARG A 649 32.50 -13.22 -44.42
C ARG A 649 32.86 -12.76 -43.01
N GLU A 650 34.14 -12.86 -42.65
CA GLU A 650 34.66 -12.44 -41.35
C GLU A 650 34.55 -10.92 -41.13
N GLU A 651 34.89 -10.11 -42.15
CA GLU A 651 34.77 -8.64 -42.11
C GLU A 651 33.35 -8.14 -42.49
N LEU A 652 32.33 -8.99 -42.34
CA LEU A 652 30.90 -8.68 -42.54
C LEU A 652 30.56 -8.01 -43.88
N GLY A 653 31.30 -8.31 -44.95
CA GLY A 653 31.04 -7.89 -46.34
C GLY A 653 31.92 -6.76 -46.87
N LEU A 654 32.87 -6.25 -46.08
CA LEU A 654 33.80 -5.19 -46.47
C LEU A 654 35.13 -5.37 -45.76
N ALA A 655 36.20 -5.57 -46.53
CA ALA A 655 37.55 -5.73 -46.05
C ALA A 655 38.45 -4.60 -46.58
N MET A 656 38.99 -3.78 -45.68
CA MET A 656 39.82 -2.63 -46.05
C MET A 656 41.24 -3.07 -46.47
N GLY A 657 41.83 -2.37 -47.43
CA GLY A 657 43.17 -2.66 -47.96
C GLY A 657 43.33 -2.29 -49.43
N ARG A 658 44.56 -1.99 -49.86
CA ARG A 658 44.85 -1.57 -51.24
C ARG A 658 44.85 -2.77 -52.19
N THR A 659 43.69 -3.14 -52.72
CA THR A 659 43.57 -4.35 -53.56
C THR A 659 44.18 -4.22 -54.96
N ASP A 660 44.53 -3.00 -55.40
CA ASP A 660 45.14 -2.72 -56.71
C ASP A 660 46.51 -3.39 -56.96
N PRO A 661 47.49 -3.35 -56.04
CA PRO A 661 48.71 -4.18 -56.14
C PRO A 661 48.50 -5.66 -55.77
N GLU A 662 47.47 -6.00 -54.99
CA GLU A 662 47.32 -7.34 -54.37
C GLU A 662 46.49 -8.33 -55.23
N ILE A 663 45.48 -7.85 -55.96
CA ILE A 663 44.53 -8.70 -56.69
C ILE A 663 44.74 -8.56 -58.20
N ARG A 664 45.19 -9.67 -58.82
CA ARG A 664 45.43 -9.76 -60.28
C ARG A 664 44.18 -9.37 -61.10
N PRO A 665 44.34 -8.80 -62.32
CA PRO A 665 43.21 -8.35 -63.14
C PRO A 665 42.20 -9.45 -63.53
N ASP A 666 42.67 -10.66 -63.78
CA ASP A 666 41.85 -11.84 -64.08
C ASP A 666 41.01 -12.28 -62.88
N LEU A 667 41.64 -12.32 -61.69
CA LEU A 667 40.93 -12.59 -60.43
C LEU A 667 39.89 -11.51 -60.11
N ARG A 668 40.18 -10.23 -60.42
CA ARG A 668 39.22 -9.12 -60.27
C ARG A 668 37.98 -9.28 -61.15
N GLN A 669 38.11 -9.82 -62.36
CA GLN A 669 36.96 -10.11 -63.23
C GLN A 669 36.11 -11.27 -62.68
N LYS A 670 36.73 -12.34 -62.17
CA LYS A 670 36.01 -13.44 -61.50
C LYS A 670 35.25 -12.96 -60.25
N LEU A 671 35.91 -12.18 -59.38
CA LEU A 671 35.29 -11.59 -58.18
C LEU A 671 34.05 -10.75 -58.53
N LYS A 672 34.15 -9.92 -59.59
CA LYS A 672 33.02 -9.13 -60.09
C LYS A 672 31.84 -9.99 -60.54
N ALA A 673 32.08 -11.15 -61.15
CA ALA A 673 31.02 -12.06 -61.60
C ALA A 673 30.23 -12.70 -60.43
N ILE A 674 30.87 -12.90 -59.28
CA ILE A 674 30.21 -13.40 -58.05
C ILE A 674 29.67 -12.28 -57.14
N GLY A 675 29.77 -11.01 -57.56
CA GLY A 675 29.19 -9.84 -56.87
C GLY A 675 30.16 -9.06 -55.98
N ILE A 676 31.43 -9.46 -55.90
CA ILE A 676 32.48 -8.79 -55.10
C ILE A 676 33.17 -7.72 -55.94
N ARG A 677 33.39 -6.53 -55.38
CA ARG A 677 34.25 -5.49 -55.98
C ARG A 677 35.59 -5.46 -55.26
N ALA A 678 36.67 -5.66 -56.02
CA ALA A 678 38.02 -5.29 -55.62
C ALA A 678 38.29 -3.86 -56.12
N GLY A 679 38.46 -2.91 -55.20
CA GLY A 679 38.69 -1.50 -55.44
C GLY A 679 40.07 -1.02 -54.96
N ARG A 680 40.35 0.27 -55.12
CA ARG A 680 41.63 0.91 -54.77
C ARG A 680 41.88 0.96 -53.26
N TYR A 681 40.84 0.97 -52.45
CA TYR A 681 40.87 1.13 -50.98
C TYR A 681 40.28 -0.06 -50.21
N ALA A 682 39.43 -0.87 -50.84
CA ALA A 682 38.79 -2.02 -50.19
C ALA A 682 38.39 -3.14 -51.17
N LEU A 683 38.23 -4.34 -50.61
CA LEU A 683 37.45 -5.44 -51.18
C LEU A 683 36.05 -5.40 -50.53
N PHE A 684 34.96 -5.39 -51.28
CA PHE A 684 33.62 -5.27 -50.68
C PHE A 684 32.48 -5.85 -51.53
N VAL A 685 31.38 -6.21 -50.87
CA VAL A 685 30.09 -6.54 -51.50
C VAL A 685 29.24 -5.26 -51.56
N PRO A 686 28.86 -4.71 -52.73
CA PRO A 686 28.14 -3.44 -52.82
C PRO A 686 26.78 -3.41 -52.10
N GLU A 687 26.10 -4.55 -51.99
CA GLU A 687 24.84 -4.67 -51.25
C GLU A 687 25.04 -4.47 -49.73
N ALA A 688 26.21 -4.84 -49.19
CA ALA A 688 26.57 -4.62 -47.78
C ALA A 688 26.82 -3.14 -47.42
N MET A 689 26.80 -2.26 -48.43
CA MET A 689 26.84 -0.79 -48.31
C MET A 689 25.45 -0.13 -48.44
N LYS A 690 24.35 -0.91 -48.52
CA LYS A 690 22.99 -0.35 -48.42
C LYS A 690 22.67 0.03 -46.97
N PRO A 691 21.87 1.08 -46.70
CA PRO A 691 21.71 1.61 -45.33
C PRO A 691 21.20 0.59 -44.29
N LYS A 692 20.28 -0.32 -44.68
CA LYS A 692 19.81 -1.40 -43.78
C LYS A 692 20.89 -2.44 -43.49
N ALA A 693 21.63 -2.85 -44.52
CA ALA A 693 22.76 -3.75 -44.37
C ALA A 693 23.85 -3.13 -43.49
N MET A 694 24.20 -1.85 -43.69
CA MET A 694 25.13 -1.12 -42.84
C MET A 694 24.65 -1.05 -41.38
N ALA A 695 23.37 -0.79 -41.13
CA ALA A 695 22.82 -0.76 -39.77
C ALA A 695 22.94 -2.14 -39.07
N LEU A 696 22.64 -3.23 -39.78
CA LEU A 696 22.81 -4.59 -39.22
C LEU A 696 24.29 -4.96 -39.03
N ARG A 697 25.18 -4.52 -39.92
CA ARG A 697 26.63 -4.70 -39.78
C ARG A 697 27.18 -3.92 -38.58
N ALA A 698 26.70 -2.72 -38.32
CA ALA A 698 27.07 -1.93 -37.14
C ALA A 698 26.65 -2.64 -35.85
N GLN A 699 25.43 -3.19 -35.79
CA GLN A 699 24.94 -4.00 -34.67
C GLN A 699 25.83 -5.23 -34.44
N LEU A 700 26.06 -6.06 -35.46
CA LEU A 700 26.89 -7.26 -35.34
C LEU A 700 28.36 -6.95 -34.95
N TRP A 701 28.94 -5.89 -35.52
CA TRP A 701 30.32 -5.48 -35.24
C TRP A 701 30.53 -4.97 -33.80
N SER A 702 29.54 -4.27 -33.25
CA SER A 702 29.57 -3.75 -31.88
C SER A 702 29.20 -4.80 -30.84
N LEU A 703 28.29 -5.74 -31.17
CA LEU A 703 28.01 -6.94 -30.38
C LEU A 703 29.28 -7.76 -30.11
N LEU A 704 30.10 -8.00 -31.14
CA LEU A 704 31.39 -8.70 -31.05
C LEU A 704 32.43 -7.99 -30.18
N ARG A 705 32.18 -6.72 -29.82
CA ARG A 705 33.07 -5.87 -29.01
C ARG A 705 32.47 -5.51 -27.64
N GLY A 706 31.25 -5.95 -27.34
CA GLY A 706 30.57 -5.64 -26.07
C GLY A 706 30.22 -4.16 -25.88
N ILE A 707 30.08 -3.40 -26.96
CA ILE A 707 29.78 -1.95 -26.94
C ILE A 707 28.43 -1.66 -27.60
N GLU A 708 27.82 -0.51 -27.26
CA GLU A 708 26.58 -0.05 -27.91
C GLU A 708 26.82 0.28 -29.39
N ALA A 709 25.84 0.02 -30.25
CA ALA A 709 25.95 0.23 -31.69
C ALA A 709 25.95 1.74 -32.06
N PRO A 710 27.05 2.29 -32.61
CA PRO A 710 27.14 3.73 -32.87
C PRO A 710 26.16 4.19 -33.95
N LYS A 711 25.55 5.37 -33.74
CA LYS A 711 24.54 5.92 -34.66
C LYS A 711 25.15 6.29 -36.02
N LEU A 712 24.73 5.57 -37.05
CA LEU A 712 25.11 5.83 -38.45
C LEU A 712 24.43 7.10 -39.01
N PRO A 713 25.08 7.78 -39.99
CA PRO A 713 24.48 8.88 -40.74
C PRO A 713 23.33 8.42 -41.66
N GLY A 714 22.50 9.37 -42.09
CA GLY A 714 21.44 9.12 -43.07
C GLY A 714 22.00 8.65 -44.42
N GLY A 715 21.42 7.59 -44.98
CA GLY A 715 21.98 6.86 -46.13
C GLY A 715 22.13 7.63 -47.46
N GLY A 716 21.60 8.85 -47.56
CA GLY A 716 21.82 9.74 -48.71
C GLY A 716 23.14 10.50 -48.68
N LEU A 717 23.82 10.57 -47.52
CA LEU A 717 25.05 11.35 -47.37
C LEU A 717 26.24 10.69 -48.08
N ILE A 718 27.12 11.53 -48.62
CA ILE A 718 28.34 11.15 -49.38
C ILE A 718 29.60 11.46 -48.57
N ALA A 719 29.63 12.61 -47.89
CA ALA A 719 30.66 13.01 -46.95
C ALA A 719 30.04 13.35 -45.59
N ILE A 720 30.80 13.13 -44.52
CA ILE A 720 30.53 13.59 -43.16
C ILE A 720 31.82 14.16 -42.55
N PRO A 721 31.77 15.07 -41.57
CA PRO A 721 32.96 15.40 -40.78
C PRO A 721 33.51 14.16 -40.07
N VAL A 722 34.81 14.17 -39.74
CA VAL A 722 35.40 13.15 -38.87
C VAL A 722 34.68 13.13 -37.52
N ARG A 723 34.38 11.92 -37.01
CA ARG A 723 33.61 11.71 -35.78
C ARG A 723 34.47 11.13 -34.68
N GLU A 724 34.67 11.88 -33.61
CA GLU A 724 35.44 11.46 -32.43
C GLU A 724 34.64 10.50 -31.52
N ASP A 725 33.31 10.51 -31.60
CA ASP A 725 32.42 9.58 -30.88
C ASP A 725 32.39 8.16 -31.47
N TRP A 726 33.04 7.94 -32.61
CA TRP A 726 33.08 6.64 -33.28
C TRP A 726 34.30 5.82 -32.84
N PRO A 727 34.12 4.56 -32.37
CA PRO A 727 35.24 3.70 -31.99
C PRO A 727 36.24 3.50 -33.15
N ARG A 728 37.54 3.46 -32.82
CA ARG A 728 38.62 3.29 -33.82
C ARG A 728 38.37 2.05 -34.70
N GLY A 729 38.38 2.24 -36.03
CA GLY A 729 38.09 1.19 -37.01
C GLY A 729 36.61 1.02 -37.37
N PHE A 730 35.68 1.67 -36.65
CA PHE A 730 34.24 1.58 -36.94
C PHE A 730 33.90 2.25 -38.28
N ALA A 731 34.41 3.46 -38.53
CA ALA A 731 34.18 4.21 -39.75
C ALA A 731 34.55 3.36 -40.97
N GLU A 732 35.77 2.83 -40.97
CA GLU A 732 36.37 2.08 -42.06
C GLU A 732 35.62 0.76 -42.28
N THR A 733 35.27 0.03 -41.22
CA THR A 733 34.46 -1.21 -41.35
C THR A 733 33.07 -0.89 -41.93
N MET A 734 32.45 0.22 -41.53
CA MET A 734 31.16 0.67 -42.08
C MET A 734 31.28 1.32 -43.47
N GLY A 735 32.47 1.33 -44.08
CA GLY A 735 32.71 1.86 -45.43
C GLY A 735 32.70 3.38 -45.51
N TRP A 736 33.17 4.04 -44.46
CA TRP A 736 33.53 5.46 -44.43
C TRP A 736 35.06 5.58 -44.48
N LEU A 737 35.57 5.99 -45.64
CA LEU A 737 36.99 6.16 -45.92
C LEU A 737 37.49 7.51 -45.37
N PRO A 738 38.51 7.54 -44.49
CA PRO A 738 39.13 8.79 -44.05
C PRO A 738 39.80 9.53 -45.21
N ALA A 739 39.43 10.78 -45.43
CA ALA A 739 39.91 11.60 -46.55
C ALA A 739 40.25 13.03 -46.06
N GLY A 740 41.24 13.14 -45.17
CA GLY A 740 41.62 14.40 -44.55
C GLY A 740 40.56 14.88 -43.54
N PRO A 741 39.96 16.06 -43.69
CA PRO A 741 39.01 16.64 -42.72
C PRO A 741 37.62 15.97 -42.72
N VAL A 742 37.36 15.02 -43.62
CA VAL A 742 36.06 14.35 -43.79
C VAL A 742 36.22 12.84 -43.94
N LEU A 743 35.13 12.12 -43.67
CA LEU A 743 34.97 10.72 -44.05
C LEU A 743 34.09 10.65 -45.30
N LEU A 744 34.54 9.96 -46.35
CA LEU A 744 33.82 9.75 -47.60
C LEU A 744 33.18 8.36 -47.65
N ARG A 745 31.98 8.25 -48.23
CA ARG A 745 31.35 6.95 -48.47
C ARG A 745 32.12 6.16 -49.54
N LEU A 746 32.55 4.94 -49.19
CA LEU A 746 33.51 4.14 -49.95
C LEU A 746 33.09 3.90 -51.41
N ASP A 747 31.82 3.63 -51.68
CA ASP A 747 31.31 3.39 -53.04
C ASP A 747 31.48 4.60 -53.98
N VAL A 748 31.36 5.81 -53.43
CA VAL A 748 31.58 7.07 -54.16
C VAL A 748 33.06 7.36 -54.29
N ALA A 749 33.85 7.17 -53.23
CA ALA A 749 35.30 7.35 -53.25
C ALA A 749 35.99 6.41 -54.26
N GLU A 750 35.59 5.14 -54.30
CA GLU A 750 36.06 4.13 -55.27
C GLU A 750 35.69 4.50 -56.71
N ARG A 751 34.43 4.89 -56.94
CA ARG A 751 33.97 5.31 -58.28
C ARG A 751 34.75 6.52 -58.78
N ILE A 752 34.87 7.56 -57.97
CA ILE A 752 35.56 8.81 -58.33
C ILE A 752 37.07 8.58 -58.49
N ALA A 753 37.69 7.76 -57.64
CA ALA A 753 39.09 7.38 -57.81
C ALA A 753 39.34 6.54 -59.06
N GLY A 754 38.38 5.70 -59.49
CA GLY A 754 38.42 5.00 -60.76
C GLY A 754 38.33 5.95 -61.96
N GLU A 755 37.41 6.92 -61.93
CA GLU A 755 37.25 7.95 -62.97
C GLU A 755 38.51 8.82 -63.10
N ILE A 756 38.96 9.46 -62.00
CA ILE A 756 40.18 10.28 -61.98
C ILE A 756 41.39 9.42 -62.35
N GLY A 757 41.46 8.18 -61.85
CA GLY A 757 42.54 7.24 -62.11
C GLY A 757 42.68 6.87 -63.59
N HIS A 758 41.56 6.81 -64.32
CA HIS A 758 41.53 6.65 -65.77
C HIS A 758 41.95 7.92 -66.50
N LEU A 759 41.33 9.07 -66.17
CA LEU A 759 41.62 10.38 -66.77
C LEU A 759 43.10 10.75 -66.67
N THR A 760 43.72 10.50 -65.51
CA THR A 760 45.11 10.86 -65.20
C THR A 760 46.13 9.76 -65.55
N ARG A 761 45.71 8.67 -66.22
CA ARG A 761 46.56 7.50 -66.52
C ARG A 761 47.79 7.80 -67.39
N ARG A 762 47.71 8.82 -68.26
CA ARG A 762 48.79 9.18 -69.21
C ARG A 762 49.49 10.49 -68.87
N ALA A 763 48.75 11.50 -68.42
CA ALA A 763 49.22 12.84 -68.09
C ALA A 763 48.26 13.52 -67.10
N PRO A 764 48.61 14.66 -66.47
CA PRO A 764 47.68 15.43 -65.65
C PRO A 764 46.47 15.91 -66.46
N ALA A 765 45.26 15.59 -66.00
CA ALA A 765 44.00 15.95 -66.63
C ALA A 765 43.50 17.31 -66.12
N MET A 766 42.54 17.93 -66.81
CA MET A 766 41.80 19.08 -66.28
C MET A 766 40.94 18.64 -65.09
N LEU A 767 40.81 19.49 -64.07
CA LEU A 767 39.96 19.23 -62.91
C LEU A 767 38.47 19.28 -63.31
N PRO A 768 37.65 18.23 -63.06
CA PRO A 768 36.21 18.29 -63.30
C PRO A 768 35.54 19.32 -62.39
N VAL A 769 34.79 20.26 -62.98
CA VAL A 769 34.17 21.41 -62.28
C VAL A 769 33.16 20.98 -61.21
N ASP A 770 32.54 19.82 -61.40
CA ASP A 770 31.53 19.24 -60.50
C ASP A 770 32.11 18.40 -59.33
N LEU A 771 33.43 18.21 -59.27
CA LEU A 771 34.05 17.17 -58.45
C LEU A 771 33.81 17.35 -56.94
N ALA A 772 33.88 18.58 -56.43
CA ALA A 772 33.59 18.85 -55.01
C ALA A 772 32.12 18.54 -54.65
N SER A 773 31.18 18.91 -55.53
CA SER A 773 29.75 18.59 -55.37
C SER A 773 29.50 17.08 -55.40
N ARG A 774 30.15 16.35 -56.33
CA ARG A 774 30.06 14.89 -56.46
C ARG A 774 30.72 14.11 -55.32
N LEU A 775 31.63 14.75 -54.58
CA LEU A 775 32.20 14.27 -53.31
C LEU A 775 31.40 14.73 -52.08
N GLY A 776 30.40 15.61 -52.22
CA GLY A 776 29.61 16.15 -51.11
C GLY A 776 30.35 17.15 -50.21
N ILE A 777 31.38 17.83 -50.73
CA ILE A 777 32.28 18.71 -49.97
C ILE A 777 32.28 20.16 -50.49
N LYS A 778 32.66 21.11 -49.64
CA LYS A 778 33.03 22.48 -50.06
C LYS A 778 34.31 22.46 -50.89
N GLY A 779 34.43 23.38 -51.86
CA GLY A 779 35.60 23.48 -52.75
C GLY A 779 36.93 23.67 -52.02
N GLU A 780 36.93 24.41 -50.90
CA GLU A 780 38.08 24.60 -50.00
C GLU A 780 38.72 23.28 -49.54
N MET A 781 37.90 22.26 -49.28
CA MET A 781 38.37 20.95 -48.78
C MET A 781 38.86 20.02 -49.90
N LEU A 782 38.71 20.40 -51.18
CA LEU A 782 38.98 19.50 -52.31
C LEU A 782 40.46 19.09 -52.40
N GLY A 783 41.41 19.99 -52.10
CA GLY A 783 42.84 19.66 -52.10
C GLY A 783 43.18 18.55 -51.10
N PRO A 784 42.99 18.76 -49.77
CA PRO A 784 43.26 17.75 -48.75
C PRO A 784 42.53 16.42 -48.96
N VAL A 785 41.29 16.45 -49.46
CA VAL A 785 40.52 15.24 -49.79
C VAL A 785 41.16 14.47 -50.94
N LEU A 786 41.57 15.14 -52.01
CA LEU A 786 42.22 14.50 -53.16
C LEU A 786 43.59 13.93 -52.81
N ASP A 787 44.41 14.66 -52.04
CA ASP A 787 45.72 14.17 -51.61
C ASP A 787 45.58 12.91 -50.74
N ALA A 788 44.58 12.86 -49.85
CA ALA A 788 44.26 11.66 -49.06
C ALA A 788 43.73 10.49 -49.92
N MET A 789 43.02 10.77 -51.01
CA MET A 789 42.66 9.78 -52.04
C MET A 789 43.86 9.40 -52.94
N GLY A 790 45.04 10.01 -52.77
CA GLY A 790 46.24 9.75 -53.57
C GLY A 790 46.21 10.39 -54.96
N PHE A 791 45.60 11.56 -55.09
CA PHE A 791 45.60 12.41 -56.28
C PHE A 791 46.05 13.82 -55.93
N ARG A 792 47.08 14.33 -56.61
CA ARG A 792 47.57 15.69 -56.38
C ARG A 792 46.71 16.69 -57.17
N LEU A 793 46.17 17.68 -56.46
CA LEU A 793 45.61 18.88 -57.07
C LEU A 793 46.76 19.81 -57.53
N MET A 794 46.65 20.30 -58.77
CA MET A 794 47.49 21.37 -59.30
C MET A 794 46.58 22.60 -59.45
N PRO A 795 46.83 23.71 -58.73
CA PRO A 795 46.02 24.93 -58.88
C PRO A 795 46.15 25.50 -60.29
N ALA A 796 45.25 26.43 -60.64
CA ALA A 796 45.41 27.21 -61.87
C ALA A 796 46.65 28.11 -61.74
N GLU A 797 47.45 28.22 -62.79
CA GLU A 797 48.63 29.09 -62.81
C GLU A 797 48.19 30.51 -63.18
N VAL A 798 48.52 31.48 -62.32
CA VAL A 798 48.30 32.90 -62.61
C VAL A 798 49.34 33.34 -63.64
N LEU A 799 48.88 33.97 -64.72
CA LEU A 799 49.77 34.54 -65.73
C LEU A 799 50.54 35.72 -65.16
N GLU A 800 51.84 35.78 -65.44
CA GLU A 800 52.63 37.00 -65.23
C GLU A 800 52.12 38.13 -66.15
N GLU A 801 52.29 39.40 -65.77
CA GLU A 801 51.71 40.57 -66.47
C GLU A 801 52.13 40.71 -67.95
N THR A 802 53.17 39.98 -68.37
CA THR A 802 53.72 39.96 -69.73
C THR A 802 53.23 38.79 -70.59
N ALA A 803 52.45 37.86 -70.04
CA ALA A 803 52.09 36.59 -70.69
C ALA A 803 50.69 36.62 -71.32
N PHE A 804 50.61 36.34 -72.64
CA PHE A 804 49.36 36.37 -73.41
C PHE A 804 48.75 34.97 -73.58
N GLY A 805 47.53 34.78 -73.08
CA GLY A 805 46.73 33.57 -73.26
C GLY A 805 45.64 33.43 -72.19
N PRO A 806 44.83 32.36 -72.22
CA PRO A 806 44.05 31.95 -71.05
C PRO A 806 45.00 31.32 -70.00
N PRO A 807 44.80 31.58 -68.69
CA PRO A 807 45.62 30.96 -67.65
C PRO A 807 45.45 29.44 -67.65
N ALA A 808 46.49 28.71 -67.24
CA ALA A 808 46.44 27.26 -67.20
C ALA A 808 45.36 26.82 -66.19
N PRO A 809 44.30 26.09 -66.59
CA PRO A 809 43.22 25.72 -65.70
C PRO A 809 43.72 24.74 -64.63
N ALA A 810 43.02 24.65 -63.50
CA ALA A 810 43.35 23.69 -62.45
C ALA A 810 43.37 22.25 -63.01
N ARG A 811 44.38 21.47 -62.62
CA ARG A 811 44.65 20.11 -63.11
C ARG A 811 44.76 19.12 -61.97
N ILE A 812 44.64 17.84 -62.31
CA ILE A 812 44.70 16.73 -61.37
C ILE A 812 45.62 15.64 -61.92
N ALA A 813 46.39 15.00 -61.03
CA ALA A 813 47.32 13.92 -61.36
C ALA A 813 47.31 12.83 -60.28
N HIS A 814 47.76 11.62 -60.59
CA HIS A 814 48.09 10.64 -59.53
C HIS A 814 49.22 11.20 -58.65
N ALA A 815 49.07 11.09 -57.33
CA ALA A 815 50.17 11.36 -56.42
C ALA A 815 51.26 10.28 -56.62
N ARG A 816 52.42 10.67 -57.15
CA ARG A 816 53.61 9.82 -57.08
C ARG A 816 54.08 9.78 -55.62
N PRO A 817 54.49 8.61 -55.08
CA PRO A 817 55.21 8.60 -53.81
C PRO A 817 56.47 9.47 -53.94
N PRO A 818 56.90 10.15 -52.86
CA PRO A 818 58.13 10.93 -52.90
C PRO A 818 59.28 10.00 -53.31
N ARG A 819 60.07 10.42 -54.30
CA ARG A 819 61.35 9.78 -54.56
C ARG A 819 62.19 9.99 -53.31
N GLN A 820 62.71 8.91 -52.72
CA GLN A 820 63.83 9.04 -51.80
C GLN A 820 64.96 9.72 -52.56
N GLU A 821 65.37 10.90 -52.11
CA GLU A 821 66.52 11.58 -52.67
C GLU A 821 67.77 10.81 -52.26
N HIS A 822 68.33 10.04 -53.19
CA HIS A 822 69.70 9.55 -53.04
C HIS A 822 70.62 10.78 -52.91
N HIS A 823 71.10 11.05 -51.69
CA HIS A 823 72.16 12.01 -51.45
C HIS A 823 73.39 11.64 -52.30
N ARG A 824 73.55 12.34 -53.43
CA ARG A 824 74.79 12.35 -54.19
C ARG A 824 75.78 13.21 -53.42
N GLY A 825 76.64 12.56 -52.62
CA GLY A 825 77.71 13.24 -51.90
C GLY A 825 78.71 13.95 -52.84
N PRO A 826 79.40 14.99 -52.36
CA PRO A 826 80.39 15.71 -53.16
C PRO A 826 81.66 14.88 -53.38
N ARG A 827 81.93 14.61 -54.67
CA ARG A 827 83.21 14.36 -55.36
C ARG A 827 84.46 13.92 -54.55
N ARG A 828 84.99 12.76 -54.98
CA ARG A 828 86.38 12.49 -55.47
C ARG A 828 87.31 13.70 -55.68
N ASP A 829 88.64 13.59 -55.62
CA ASP A 829 89.56 12.46 -55.43
C ASP A 829 90.86 13.02 -54.80
N GLU A 830 91.57 12.25 -53.98
CA GLU A 830 93.02 12.41 -53.82
C GLU A 830 93.69 11.05 -53.58
N GLN A 831 94.93 10.88 -54.07
CA GLN A 831 95.63 9.60 -54.10
C GLN A 831 97.02 9.68 -53.46
N ARG A 832 97.34 8.73 -52.57
CA ARG A 832 98.63 8.02 -52.48
C ARG A 832 98.55 6.83 -51.52
N GLY A 833 99.36 5.79 -51.76
CA GLY A 833 99.46 4.58 -50.93
C GLY A 833 100.63 4.65 -49.93
N PRO A 834 101.30 3.53 -49.53
CA PRO A 834 101.44 2.28 -50.31
C PRO A 834 101.30 0.92 -49.56
N ARG A 835 101.03 -0.12 -50.37
CA ARG A 835 101.51 -1.52 -50.36
C ARG A 835 102.16 -2.17 -49.11
N ARG A 836 101.76 -3.45 -48.91
CA ARG A 836 102.56 -4.64 -48.46
C ARG A 836 102.89 -4.74 -46.95
N ASP A 837 103.11 -5.92 -46.37
CA ASP A 837 103.14 -7.30 -46.94
C ASP A 837 102.66 -8.40 -45.93
N ASP A 838 102.26 -9.53 -46.49
CA ASP A 838 102.38 -10.93 -46.02
C ASP A 838 101.59 -11.66 -44.88
N GLN A 839 101.31 -12.94 -45.23
CA GLN A 839 101.25 -14.19 -44.44
C GLN A 839 100.11 -14.61 -43.46
N ARG A 840 99.34 -15.61 -43.95
CA ARG A 840 99.04 -16.95 -43.35
C ARG A 840 98.55 -17.06 -41.89
N GLY A 841 97.29 -17.48 -41.71
CA GLY A 841 96.81 -18.10 -40.46
C GLY A 841 96.89 -19.64 -40.47
N PRO A 842 96.31 -20.32 -39.47
CA PRO A 842 95.67 -21.62 -39.72
C PRO A 842 94.27 -21.80 -39.06
N LYS A 843 93.51 -22.73 -39.67
CA LYS A 843 92.53 -23.71 -39.13
C LYS A 843 91.90 -23.47 -37.74
N ARG A 844 90.55 -23.48 -37.59
CA ARG A 844 89.64 -24.68 -37.53
C ARG A 844 90.02 -25.62 -36.36
N ASP A 845 89.18 -25.96 -35.39
CA ASP A 845 87.81 -26.54 -35.41
C ASP A 845 86.97 -26.05 -34.19
N GLU A 846 85.68 -25.71 -34.29
CA GLU A 846 84.45 -26.53 -34.35
C GLU A 846 83.83 -26.93 -32.97
N GLN A 847 82.51 -26.72 -32.84
CA GLN A 847 81.57 -27.19 -31.80
C GLN A 847 81.88 -26.96 -30.30
N GLN A 848 81.14 -26.03 -29.66
CA GLN A 848 80.40 -26.36 -28.41
C GLN A 848 79.41 -25.26 -27.92
N ARG A 849 78.25 -25.74 -27.43
CA ARG A 849 77.30 -25.07 -26.49
C ARG A 849 76.61 -23.81 -27.04
N GLY A 850 75.45 -23.40 -26.54
CA GLY A 850 74.60 -23.98 -25.49
C GLY A 850 73.96 -22.87 -24.64
N PRO A 851 72.67 -22.95 -24.28
CA PRO A 851 71.93 -21.80 -23.76
C PRO A 851 72.11 -21.59 -22.25
N ARG A 852 72.05 -20.33 -21.80
CA ARG A 852 71.49 -19.94 -20.49
C ARG A 852 71.19 -18.44 -20.40
N ARG A 853 70.32 -18.11 -19.44
CA ARG A 853 70.12 -16.74 -18.92
C ARG A 853 71.20 -16.44 -17.89
N ASP A 854 71.61 -15.18 -17.80
CA ASP A 854 71.56 -14.43 -16.54
C ASP A 854 71.62 -12.92 -16.87
N ASP A 855 71.03 -12.07 -16.03
CA ASP A 855 71.80 -11.22 -15.11
C ASP A 855 70.86 -10.42 -14.17
N ARG A 856 71.43 -9.86 -13.09
CA ARG A 856 70.74 -9.13 -12.02
C ARG A 856 71.03 -7.62 -12.08
N ARG A 857 70.13 -6.79 -11.54
CA ARG A 857 70.43 -5.48 -10.89
C ARG A 857 69.19 -4.87 -10.20
N GLY A 858 69.43 -4.10 -9.12
CA GLY A 858 68.50 -3.09 -8.56
C GLY A 858 68.86 -1.67 -9.07
N PRO A 859 68.56 -0.55 -8.37
CA PRO A 859 68.20 -0.42 -6.94
C PRO A 859 67.00 0.55 -6.66
N ARG A 860 66.98 1.18 -5.45
CA ARG A 860 66.04 2.19 -4.88
C ARG A 860 66.42 3.65 -5.31
N PRO A 861 65.91 4.81 -4.77
CA PRO A 861 64.95 5.04 -3.63
C PRO A 861 63.96 6.28 -3.71
N ASP A 862 63.22 6.50 -2.60
CA ASP A 862 62.60 7.75 -2.05
C ASP A 862 61.47 8.50 -2.84
N ALA A 863 60.52 9.27 -2.26
CA ALA A 863 60.31 9.78 -0.87
C ALA A 863 58.79 9.86 -0.47
N ALA A 864 58.46 10.29 0.77
CA ALA A 864 57.09 10.46 1.35
C ALA A 864 56.60 11.95 1.39
N PRO A 865 55.35 12.31 1.81
CA PRO A 865 54.83 12.26 3.22
C PRO A 865 53.45 11.52 3.41
N VAL A 866 53.13 10.92 4.58
CA VAL A 866 52.36 11.45 5.77
C VAL A 866 50.90 11.88 5.45
N ALA A 867 49.81 11.44 6.10
CA ALA A 867 49.47 10.38 7.10
C ALA A 867 47.90 10.25 7.17
N GLU A 868 47.18 9.47 8.00
CA GLU A 868 47.46 8.54 9.12
C GLU A 868 46.62 7.23 8.93
N GLY A 869 45.80 6.58 9.79
CA GLY A 869 45.34 6.67 11.21
C GLY A 869 43.81 6.43 11.34
N ALA A 870 43.26 5.41 12.02
CA ALA A 870 43.85 4.27 12.74
C ALA A 870 42.87 3.05 12.80
N ALA A 871 43.38 1.86 13.15
CA ALA A 871 42.61 0.68 13.61
C ALA A 871 42.70 0.58 15.17
N PRO A 872 42.12 -0.39 15.92
CA PRO A 872 42.15 -1.87 15.74
C PRO A 872 40.75 -2.54 15.89
N ALA A 873 40.47 -3.85 15.73
CA ALA A 873 41.19 -5.13 15.65
C ALA A 873 41.52 -5.86 16.98
N GLU A 874 40.79 -6.96 17.27
CA GLU A 874 41.26 -8.27 17.81
C GLU A 874 40.05 -9.22 18.07
N ALA A 875 40.05 -10.46 17.58
CA ALA A 875 40.38 -11.74 18.28
C ALA A 875 39.29 -12.24 19.26
N GLY A 876 38.95 -13.54 19.36
CA GLY A 876 39.39 -14.73 18.61
C GLY A 876 38.75 -16.03 19.15
N THR A 877 39.17 -17.20 18.66
CA THR A 877 38.80 -18.58 19.13
C THR A 877 37.31 -19.00 19.07
N ALA A 878 36.92 -20.25 19.32
CA ALA A 878 37.22 -21.54 18.65
C ALA A 878 36.56 -22.70 19.45
N GLU A 879 35.79 -23.61 18.84
CA GLU A 879 35.63 -25.03 19.29
C GLU A 879 34.67 -25.86 18.41
N ALA A 880 34.70 -27.20 18.59
CA ALA A 880 33.73 -28.18 18.08
C ALA A 880 33.82 -29.50 18.86
N PRO A 881 32.72 -30.27 19.02
CA PRO A 881 32.84 -31.71 18.76
C PRO A 881 31.59 -32.44 18.17
N ARG A 882 31.89 -33.40 17.28
CA ARG A 882 31.38 -34.81 17.15
C ARG A 882 29.90 -35.13 17.48
N GLN A 883 29.12 -35.59 16.48
CA GLN A 883 28.75 -37.02 16.19
C GLN A 883 27.65 -37.62 17.09
N ASP A 884 26.54 -38.13 16.52
CA ASP A 884 26.31 -39.59 16.47
C ASP A 884 25.14 -40.09 15.56
N ALA A 885 25.15 -41.41 15.27
CA ALA A 885 24.11 -42.40 14.95
C ALA A 885 22.89 -42.18 14.00
N ARG A 886 22.60 -43.26 13.23
CA ARG A 886 21.35 -43.69 12.55
C ARG A 886 21.27 -45.23 12.70
N PRO A 887 20.18 -45.95 12.29
CA PRO A 887 18.73 -45.74 12.45
C PRO A 887 18.11 -46.99 13.16
N PRO A 888 16.81 -47.32 12.97
CA PRO A 888 16.52 -48.50 12.11
C PRO A 888 15.31 -48.32 11.16
N ARG A 889 14.82 -49.43 10.55
CA ARG A 889 13.77 -49.53 9.51
C ARG A 889 12.80 -50.69 9.83
N GLN A 890 11.79 -50.88 8.95
CA GLN A 890 10.86 -52.02 8.81
C GLN A 890 9.65 -51.97 9.77
N ASP A 891 8.41 -52.34 9.40
CA ASP A 891 7.85 -52.76 8.08
C ASP A 891 6.35 -52.29 7.99
N GLN A 892 5.36 -52.75 7.19
CA GLN A 892 5.18 -53.89 6.27
C GLN A 892 4.22 -53.52 5.09
N ARG A 893 3.44 -54.47 4.54
CA ARG A 893 2.43 -54.29 3.46
C ARG A 893 1.21 -55.26 3.61
N PRO A 894 0.12 -55.14 2.80
CA PRO A 894 -1.25 -55.56 3.18
C PRO A 894 -1.83 -56.80 2.44
N PRO A 895 -3.07 -57.20 2.80
CA PRO A 895 -4.15 -57.62 1.85
C PRO A 895 -5.40 -56.69 1.95
N ARG A 896 -6.31 -56.49 0.97
CA ARG A 896 -7.22 -57.40 0.21
C ARG A 896 -8.29 -58.09 1.10
N GLN A 897 -9.58 -58.24 0.75
CA GLN A 897 -10.38 -57.88 -0.45
C GLN A 897 -11.92 -57.99 -0.17
N ASP A 898 -12.77 -57.81 -1.20
CA ASP A 898 -14.15 -58.36 -1.35
C ASP A 898 -15.32 -57.78 -0.48
N GLN A 899 -16.63 -57.85 -0.82
CA GLN A 899 -17.36 -58.39 -2.00
C GLN A 899 -18.70 -57.62 -2.29
N ARG A 900 -19.48 -58.05 -3.31
CA ARG A 900 -20.75 -57.47 -3.88
C ARG A 900 -21.78 -58.62 -4.15
N PRO A 901 -23.01 -58.41 -4.70
CA PRO A 901 -23.90 -57.22 -4.76
C PRO A 901 -25.22 -57.43 -3.94
N PRO A 902 -26.40 -57.99 -4.37
CA PRO A 902 -27.08 -58.21 -5.69
C PRO A 902 -28.57 -57.75 -5.83
N ARG A 903 -28.95 -57.25 -7.04
CA ARG A 903 -30.30 -57.34 -7.71
C ARG A 903 -31.51 -56.59 -7.09
N ASN A 904 -32.62 -56.22 -7.78
CA ASN A 904 -33.07 -55.99 -9.19
C ASN A 904 -34.45 -55.23 -9.12
N ASP A 905 -35.23 -54.80 -10.14
CA ASP A 905 -35.24 -54.81 -11.63
C ASP A 905 -36.09 -53.60 -12.17
N GLN A 906 -36.08 -53.19 -13.45
CA GLN A 906 -37.00 -53.51 -14.58
C GLN A 906 -38.52 -53.63 -14.24
N ARG A 907 -39.51 -53.13 -15.03
CA ARG A 907 -39.54 -52.72 -16.47
C ARG A 907 -40.78 -51.86 -16.87
N GLN A 908 -40.65 -51.09 -17.96
CA GLN A 908 -41.65 -50.72 -19.02
C GLN A 908 -43.14 -50.33 -18.71
N GLY A 909 -43.48 -49.04 -18.91
CA GLY A 909 -44.24 -48.53 -20.07
C GLY A 909 -45.77 -48.76 -20.26
N GLY A 910 -46.56 -47.68 -20.42
CA GLY A 910 -47.94 -47.70 -20.98
C GLY A 910 -48.70 -46.34 -20.97
N LYS A 911 -49.53 -46.08 -22.00
CA LYS A 911 -50.55 -45.00 -22.12
C LYS A 911 -51.81 -45.61 -22.79
N PRO A 912 -53.06 -45.20 -22.44
CA PRO A 912 -53.79 -44.06 -23.08
C PRO A 912 -54.31 -43.02 -22.04
N TYR A 913 -54.66 -41.75 -22.37
CA TYR A 913 -55.90 -41.21 -23.00
C TYR A 913 -57.20 -41.51 -22.18
N GLN A 914 -58.16 -40.58 -21.94
CA GLN A 914 -58.50 -39.32 -22.62
C GLN A 914 -59.38 -38.35 -21.79
N GLY A 915 -59.24 -37.02 -22.01
CA GLY A 915 -60.26 -35.97 -21.74
C GLY A 915 -60.29 -35.31 -20.35
N ASP A 916 -60.65 -34.03 -20.19
CA ASP A 916 -60.84 -32.95 -21.19
C ASP A 916 -60.81 -31.53 -20.54
N ARG A 917 -60.70 -30.49 -21.39
CA ARG A 917 -60.95 -29.03 -21.20
C ARG A 917 -59.78 -28.04 -20.97
N ASP A 918 -59.85 -27.00 -21.80
CA ASP A 918 -59.46 -25.58 -21.66
C ASP A 918 -57.98 -25.12 -21.70
N ARG A 919 -57.57 -24.92 -22.97
CA ARG A 919 -56.66 -23.92 -23.59
C ARG A 919 -56.60 -22.52 -22.94
N ASP A 920 -55.64 -21.63 -23.21
CA ASP A 920 -54.22 -21.68 -23.69
C ASP A 920 -53.61 -20.25 -23.51
N ARG A 921 -52.28 -20.12 -23.65
CA ARG A 921 -51.38 -18.99 -23.31
C ARG A 921 -51.71 -17.58 -23.85
N PRO A 922 -51.33 -16.54 -23.08
CA PRO A 922 -50.54 -15.38 -23.52
C PRO A 922 -49.05 -15.57 -23.15
N ARG A 923 -48.02 -15.36 -24.00
CA ARG A 923 -47.55 -14.18 -24.76
C ARG A 923 -46.84 -13.10 -23.92
N ARG A 924 -45.64 -12.71 -24.36
CA ARG A 924 -44.78 -11.65 -23.79
C ARG A 924 -45.40 -10.26 -23.98
N PRO A 925 -45.23 -9.33 -23.02
CA PRO A 925 -45.37 -7.89 -23.27
C PRO A 925 -44.29 -7.37 -24.24
N ARG A 926 -44.55 -6.18 -24.81
CA ARG A 926 -43.63 -5.40 -25.66
C ARG A 926 -43.12 -4.16 -24.92
N GLU A 927 -42.14 -3.49 -25.51
CA GLU A 927 -41.77 -2.12 -25.14
C GLU A 927 -42.94 -1.15 -25.37
N GLU A 928 -43.17 -0.23 -24.45
CA GLU A 928 -43.91 1.01 -24.71
C GLU A 928 -43.15 2.21 -24.13
N ARG A 929 -43.27 3.36 -24.81
CA ARG A 929 -42.60 4.62 -24.44
C ARG A 929 -43.49 5.44 -23.52
N VAL A 930 -42.91 6.04 -22.49
CA VAL A 930 -43.50 7.18 -21.77
C VAL A 930 -42.54 8.37 -21.87
N GLN A 931 -43.08 9.60 -21.89
CA GLN A 931 -42.35 10.79 -22.33
C GLN A 931 -41.40 11.40 -21.29
N LEU A 932 -40.35 12.06 -21.79
CA LEU A 932 -39.58 13.06 -21.06
C LEU A 932 -40.38 14.36 -20.92
N PRO A 933 -40.42 15.01 -19.74
CA PRO A 933 -40.81 16.41 -19.61
C PRO A 933 -39.80 17.35 -20.30
N SER A 934 -40.27 18.50 -20.77
CA SER A 934 -39.46 19.46 -21.55
C SER A 934 -38.70 20.48 -20.68
N MET A 935 -37.41 20.67 -20.96
CA MET A 935 -36.69 21.92 -20.71
C MET A 935 -37.33 23.07 -21.51
N PRO A 936 -37.45 24.31 -20.99
CA PRO A 936 -36.29 25.21 -20.84
C PRO A 936 -36.34 26.09 -19.55
N ARG A 937 -35.44 27.04 -19.21
CA ARG A 937 -34.49 27.89 -19.95
C ARG A 937 -33.14 28.07 -19.19
N PRO A 938 -32.11 28.71 -19.79
CA PRO A 938 -30.76 28.77 -19.21
C PRO A 938 -30.57 29.89 -18.19
N ASP A 939 -29.69 29.66 -17.22
CA ASP A 939 -28.57 30.56 -16.85
C ASP A 939 -27.69 29.88 -15.78
N SER A 940 -26.49 29.40 -16.15
CA SER A 940 -25.47 28.91 -15.20
C SER A 940 -24.08 28.87 -15.86
N PRO A 941 -22.97 29.25 -15.17
CA PRO A 941 -21.74 29.68 -15.86
C PRO A 941 -20.89 28.57 -16.52
N PHE A 942 -21.20 27.30 -16.30
CA PHE A 942 -20.29 26.18 -16.57
C PHE A 942 -20.19 25.75 -18.05
N ALA A 943 -20.97 26.35 -18.96
CA ALA A 943 -20.95 26.02 -20.38
C ALA A 943 -19.65 26.44 -21.12
N VAL A 944 -18.79 27.26 -20.52
CA VAL A 944 -17.61 27.84 -21.19
C VAL A 944 -16.38 26.93 -21.13
N LEU A 945 -16.14 26.21 -20.03
CA LEU A 945 -14.90 25.43 -19.86
C LEU A 945 -14.75 24.24 -20.82
N ALA A 946 -15.87 23.67 -21.28
CA ALA A 946 -15.88 22.47 -22.13
C ALA A 946 -15.28 22.68 -23.54
N ASN A 947 -15.11 23.94 -23.99
CA ASN A 947 -14.61 24.27 -25.33
C ASN A 947 -13.11 24.61 -25.39
N LEU A 948 -12.38 24.60 -24.26
CA LEU A 948 -10.97 25.02 -24.22
C LEU A 948 -9.93 23.88 -24.19
N LEU A 949 -10.35 22.62 -24.20
CA LEU A 949 -9.45 21.44 -24.20
C LEU A 949 -9.54 20.61 -25.49
N LYS A 950 -9.72 21.28 -26.64
CA LYS A 950 -9.64 20.69 -27.99
C LYS A 950 -8.84 21.56 -28.97
N LYS A 951 -7.64 21.96 -28.54
CA LYS A 951 -6.51 22.47 -29.34
C LYS A 951 -5.29 22.58 -28.43
N ASP A 952 -4.51 21.51 -28.34
CA ASP A 952 -3.25 21.35 -29.09
C ASP A 952 -2.84 19.86 -29.09
#